data_AF-A0A948CD57-F1
#
_entry.id   AF-A0A948CD57-F1
#
_cell.length_a   1.000
_cell.length_b   1.000
_cell.length_c   1.000
_cell.angle_alpha   90.00
_cell.angle_beta   90.00
_cell.angle_gamma   90.00
#
_symmetry.space_group_name_H-M   'P 1'
#
loop_
_entity.id
_entity.type
_entity.pdbx_description
1 polymer ?
#
loop_
_entity_poly.entity_id
_entity_poly.type
_entity_poly.pdbx_seq_one_letter_code
_entity_poly.pdbx_strand_id
1 'polypeptide(L)'
;GVVACTRQFDESFPGMPAPLGRSDNFPRSVAGRVGLYPERVIYEVSGGQSPQHLVTELCAEIASGAATVGVIAGSEAISTVLDLARGEDRPDLSETVTGSDGDRGAGLEGITTRYQAGHGLVDAPTQYALFEHARRSRLGLTRAQLADEMGALFAPFSAKAAEHPHAAVREARTAEEIVTATDANRMIVDPYPKAVVSRDKVNQSAALVLTSERVAAELGIPREKWVYLRGHSDLRDRELMRRTDLSVATPAVTAVGAALEMAGIGLADVATYDLYSCFPVAVSIVADGLGLAHDDPRGLTVTGGLPFFGGPGNSYSLHAIAETVELCRATPGAFGLVGANGGTLSKYSVGVYSTAHGVWQAGDDVRLQAELDAVPDHLVAHEADGWATIETWTVQYVGGEPTRAVVVGLLDDGRRFLANDLDGGADGGELIALLLGENAHGARVFVRSVPQGNRVAISEERMSELVPTRPVGFRESYEHVVVERRGHVLEVTINRPHVRNALTPDSSLEMEEVLDAYLADRDLWVAIITGAPGEDGKGAFCAGNDLLHTAAGGALWMPRTGFGGLTSRRGVDKPIIAALNGHAFGGGFELALACHLVVAEEQAQVALTEVKVGLVAAMGGLVRLPRVVPPHLANELILTGRRMGVEEAQRWGLVNRVVPTGSALAAARELADELMESSPTSVRISLQVMEEARAHADPVDALEAPSDALDKLLVSRDTSEGV
;
A
#
# COMPACT_ATOMS: atom_id res chain seq x y z
N GLY A 1 -9.18 34.81 -9.75
CA GLY A 1 -8.78 34.46 -8.37
C GLY A 1 -9.02 32.99 -8.15
N VAL A 2 -8.23 32.36 -7.28
CA VAL A 2 -8.23 30.90 -7.06
C VAL A 2 -8.75 30.60 -5.65
N VAL A 3 -9.59 29.56 -5.52
CA VAL A 3 -9.94 28.98 -4.21
C VAL A 3 -9.40 27.57 -4.16
N ALA A 4 -8.50 27.30 -3.23
CA ALA A 4 -7.93 25.99 -3.00
C ALA A 4 -8.41 25.43 -1.67
N CYS A 5 -8.81 24.16 -1.64
CA CYS A 5 -9.19 23.48 -0.42
C CYS A 5 -8.32 22.25 -0.16
N THR A 6 -7.96 22.06 1.11
CA THR A 6 -7.37 20.79 1.58
C THR A 6 -8.41 19.69 1.50
N ARG A 7 -8.00 18.47 1.14
CA ARG A 7 -8.92 17.32 1.10
C ARG A 7 -9.54 17.03 2.46
N GLN A 8 -10.85 16.80 2.50
CA GLN A 8 -11.53 16.33 3.70
C GLN A 8 -11.10 14.90 4.04
N PHE A 9 -11.11 14.55 5.32
CA PHE A 9 -10.57 13.26 5.77
C PHE A 9 -11.41 12.06 5.31
N ASP A 10 -12.73 12.22 5.19
CA ASP A 10 -13.69 11.23 4.65
C ASP A 10 -13.60 11.06 3.12
N GLU A 11 -12.80 11.88 2.46
CA GLU A 11 -12.46 11.76 1.04
C GLU A 11 -11.00 11.38 0.81
N SER A 12 -10.22 11.21 1.88
CA SER A 12 -8.79 10.99 1.78
C SER A 12 -8.40 9.56 1.42
N PHE A 13 -9.31 8.60 1.59
CA PHE A 13 -9.11 7.21 1.22
C PHE A 13 -10.31 6.66 0.44
N PRO A 14 -10.09 5.82 -0.58
CA PRO A 14 -11.18 5.15 -1.28
C PRO A 14 -12.06 4.34 -0.33
N GLY A 15 -13.38 4.46 -0.45
CA GLY A 15 -14.34 3.67 0.32
C GLY A 15 -14.64 4.17 1.74
N MET A 16 -14.09 5.33 2.15
CA MET A 16 -14.45 5.94 3.43
C MET A 16 -15.94 6.30 3.47
N PRO A 17 -16.65 5.97 4.57
CA PRO A 17 -18.07 6.27 4.69
C PRO A 17 -18.31 7.76 4.93
N ALA A 18 -19.25 8.34 4.20
CA ALA A 18 -19.80 9.68 4.46
C ALA A 18 -21.25 9.52 4.97
N PRO A 19 -21.46 9.25 6.26
CA PRO A 19 -22.74 8.75 6.79
C PRO A 19 -23.91 9.75 6.67
N LEU A 20 -23.62 11.03 6.45
CA LEU A 20 -24.59 12.09 6.25
C LEU A 20 -24.53 12.69 4.84
N GLY A 21 -23.82 12.06 3.89
CA GLY A 21 -23.56 12.66 2.58
C GLY A 21 -22.42 13.67 2.58
N ARG A 22 -22.04 14.14 1.38
CA ARG A 22 -20.95 15.10 1.16
C ARG A 22 -21.18 15.94 -0.09
N SER A 23 -20.46 17.05 -0.22
CA SER A 23 -20.43 17.81 -1.47
C SER A 23 -19.68 17.04 -2.56
N ASP A 24 -20.17 17.09 -3.79
CA ASP A 24 -19.45 16.60 -4.97
C ASP A 24 -18.36 17.57 -5.46
N ASN A 25 -18.34 18.80 -4.92
CA ASN A 25 -17.39 19.85 -5.25
C ASN A 25 -17.16 20.76 -4.05
N PHE A 26 -16.46 20.22 -3.05
CA PHE A 26 -16.20 20.90 -1.78
C PHE A 26 -15.63 22.33 -1.94
N PRO A 27 -14.62 22.62 -2.80
CA PRO A 27 -14.12 23.98 -2.97
C PRO A 27 -15.17 24.98 -3.46
N ARG A 28 -16.03 24.60 -4.41
CA ARG A 28 -17.10 25.48 -4.91
C ARG A 28 -18.21 25.65 -3.90
N SER A 29 -18.55 24.60 -3.17
CA SER A 29 -19.49 24.65 -2.05
C SER A 29 -19.04 25.63 -0.96
N VAL A 30 -17.74 25.64 -0.62
CA VAL A 30 -17.17 26.63 0.31
C VAL A 30 -17.24 28.02 -0.30
N ALA A 31 -16.75 28.20 -1.53
CA ALA A 31 -16.74 29.49 -2.21
C ALA A 31 -18.14 30.12 -2.31
N GLY A 32 -19.14 29.35 -2.73
CA GLY A 32 -20.52 29.80 -2.88
C GLY A 32 -21.15 30.28 -1.56
N ARG A 33 -20.89 29.59 -0.45
CA ARG A 33 -21.40 29.96 0.88
C ARG A 33 -20.88 31.30 1.39
N VAL A 34 -19.69 31.71 0.96
CA VAL A 34 -19.08 33.00 1.32
C VAL A 34 -19.18 34.04 0.20
N GLY A 35 -19.94 33.77 -0.86
CA GLY A 35 -20.15 34.70 -1.97
C GLY A 35 -18.92 34.90 -2.87
N LEU A 36 -18.01 33.92 -2.91
CA LEU A 36 -16.85 33.91 -3.80
C LEU A 36 -17.17 33.17 -5.11
N TYR A 37 -16.76 33.76 -6.22
CA TYR A 37 -16.93 33.18 -7.57
C TYR A 37 -15.56 33.02 -8.23
N PRO A 38 -14.77 32.00 -7.80
CA PRO A 38 -13.44 31.80 -8.33
C PRO A 38 -13.48 31.34 -9.79
N GLU A 39 -12.49 31.79 -10.55
CA GLU A 39 -12.28 31.36 -11.94
C GLU A 39 -11.85 29.90 -11.99
N ARG A 40 -10.96 29.52 -11.06
CA ARG A 40 -10.46 28.16 -10.87
C ARG A 40 -10.56 27.77 -9.40
N VAL A 41 -10.92 26.52 -9.16
CA VAL A 41 -10.82 25.88 -7.85
C VAL A 41 -9.75 24.79 -7.87
N ILE A 42 -9.21 24.47 -6.70
CA ILE A 42 -8.28 23.37 -6.48
C ILE A 42 -8.81 22.55 -5.31
N TYR A 43 -8.96 21.23 -5.51
CA TYR A 43 -9.16 20.29 -4.41
C TYR A 43 -7.91 19.40 -4.31
N GLU A 44 -7.11 19.67 -3.28
CA GLU A 44 -5.75 19.14 -3.17
C GLU A 44 -5.72 17.63 -2.88
N VAL A 45 -4.54 17.03 -3.07
CA VAL A 45 -4.27 15.66 -2.62
C VAL A 45 -4.30 15.54 -1.09
N SER A 46 -4.46 14.32 -0.59
CA SER A 46 -4.40 14.04 0.84
C SER A 46 -3.01 14.24 1.43
N GLY A 47 -2.98 14.60 2.71
CA GLY A 47 -1.79 14.72 3.54
C GLY A 47 -1.67 16.08 4.21
N GLY A 48 -1.12 16.10 5.42
CA GLY A 48 -0.94 17.31 6.24
C GLY A 48 0.08 18.31 5.69
N GLN A 49 0.84 17.97 4.65
CA GLN A 49 1.71 18.90 3.92
C GLN A 49 0.91 19.88 3.05
N SER A 50 -0.31 19.49 2.64
CA SER A 50 -1.11 20.19 1.64
C SER A 50 -1.32 21.69 1.92
N PRO A 51 -1.57 22.17 3.17
CA PRO A 51 -1.76 23.59 3.40
C PRO A 51 -0.53 24.44 3.03
N GLN A 52 0.66 23.96 3.39
CA GLN A 52 1.91 24.67 3.13
C GLN A 52 2.28 24.61 1.65
N HIS A 53 2.14 23.43 1.03
CA HIS A 53 2.32 23.27 -0.42
C HIS A 53 1.42 24.22 -1.23
N LEU A 54 0.14 24.34 -0.84
CA LEU A 54 -0.80 25.28 -1.48
C LEU A 54 -0.37 26.75 -1.30
N VAL A 55 0.20 27.12 -0.15
CA VAL A 55 0.78 28.47 0.04
C VAL A 55 1.93 28.69 -0.92
N THR A 56 2.88 27.74 -1.01
CA THR A 56 4.01 27.81 -1.94
C THR A 56 3.53 27.96 -3.38
N GLU A 57 2.62 27.10 -3.83
CA GLU A 57 2.09 27.09 -5.19
C GLU A 57 1.37 28.40 -5.53
N LEU A 58 0.44 28.85 -4.69
CA LEU A 58 -0.32 30.07 -4.96
C LEU A 58 0.56 31.32 -4.89
N CYS A 59 1.59 31.36 -4.04
CA CYS A 59 2.57 32.44 -4.06
C CYS A 59 3.36 32.47 -5.39
N ALA A 60 3.74 31.32 -5.94
CA ALA A 60 4.40 31.23 -7.25
C ALA A 60 3.49 31.71 -8.39
N GLU A 61 2.22 31.31 -8.38
CA GLU A 61 1.23 31.77 -9.36
C GLU A 61 0.96 33.27 -9.26
N ILE A 62 0.91 33.83 -8.03
CA ILE A 62 0.73 35.26 -7.82
C ILE A 62 1.98 36.04 -8.28
N ALA A 63 3.18 35.54 -7.98
CA ALA A 63 4.43 36.16 -8.39
C ALA A 63 4.63 36.17 -9.91
N SER A 64 4.19 35.11 -10.60
CA SER A 64 4.23 35.01 -12.07
C SER A 64 3.08 35.75 -12.77
N GLY A 65 2.07 36.20 -12.03
CA GLY A 65 0.87 36.86 -12.57
C GLY A 65 -0.21 35.90 -13.10
N ALA A 66 -0.04 34.59 -12.92
CA ALA A 66 -1.05 33.58 -13.25
C ALA A 66 -2.29 33.67 -12.32
N ALA A 67 -2.11 34.20 -11.11
CA ALA A 67 -3.19 34.56 -10.20
C ALA A 67 -2.98 35.95 -9.62
N THR A 68 -4.06 36.61 -9.18
CA THR A 68 -3.99 37.92 -8.50
C THR A 68 -4.32 37.82 -7.01
N VAL A 69 -5.23 36.91 -6.66
CA VAL A 69 -5.69 36.60 -5.30
C VAL A 69 -5.92 35.09 -5.22
N GLY A 70 -5.46 34.48 -4.14
CA GLY A 70 -5.70 33.09 -3.76
C GLY A 70 -6.35 33.00 -2.39
N VAL A 71 -7.29 32.08 -2.22
CA VAL A 71 -7.87 31.72 -0.92
C VAL A 71 -7.59 30.25 -0.69
N ILE A 72 -6.98 29.91 0.45
CA ILE A 72 -6.81 28.53 0.90
C ILE A 72 -7.77 28.30 2.05
N ALA A 73 -8.51 27.21 2.04
CA ALA A 73 -9.40 26.82 3.14
C ALA A 73 -9.29 25.33 3.45
N GLY A 74 -9.54 24.97 4.70
CA GLY A 74 -9.56 23.58 5.13
C GLY A 74 -10.43 23.44 6.37
N SER A 75 -11.12 22.31 6.50
CA SER A 75 -12.02 22.07 7.62
C SER A 75 -12.31 20.60 7.83
N GLU A 76 -12.52 20.24 9.09
CA GLU A 76 -13.10 18.96 9.49
C GLU A 76 -14.28 19.18 10.42
N ALA A 77 -15.32 18.36 10.26
CA ALA A 77 -16.51 18.34 11.11
C ALA A 77 -16.81 16.94 11.65
N ILE A 78 -15.75 16.11 11.80
CA ILE A 78 -15.84 14.68 12.11
C ILE A 78 -16.62 14.44 13.40
N SER A 79 -16.41 15.27 14.43
CA SER A 79 -17.12 15.09 15.70
C SER A 79 -18.63 15.28 15.54
N THR A 80 -19.06 16.34 14.84
CA THR A 80 -20.50 16.61 14.62
C THR A 80 -21.12 15.56 13.71
N VAL A 81 -20.44 15.17 12.63
CA VAL A 81 -20.94 14.16 11.69
C VAL A 81 -21.15 12.82 12.38
N LEU A 82 -20.20 12.37 13.20
CA LEU A 82 -20.32 11.11 13.94
C LEU A 82 -21.41 11.12 15.01
N ASP A 83 -21.65 12.26 15.65
CA ASP A 83 -22.71 12.41 16.65
C ASP A 83 -24.10 12.35 16.00
N LEU A 84 -24.32 13.16 14.96
CA LEU A 84 -25.58 13.19 14.20
C LEU A 84 -25.88 11.85 13.50
N ALA A 85 -24.86 11.18 12.96
CA ALA A 85 -25.04 9.87 12.32
C ALA A 85 -25.56 8.77 13.27
N ARG A 86 -25.35 8.94 14.59
CA ARG A 86 -25.87 8.03 15.63
C ARG A 86 -27.27 8.40 16.10
N GLY A 87 -27.67 9.66 15.93
CA GLY A 87 -28.97 10.18 16.35
C GLY A 87 -30.13 9.75 15.46
N GLU A 88 -31.34 10.15 15.89
CA GLU A 88 -32.58 10.03 15.10
C GLU A 88 -32.66 11.09 14.00
N ASP A 89 -32.15 12.30 14.26
CA ASP A 89 -32.06 13.40 13.29
C ASP A 89 -30.77 13.26 12.47
N ARG A 90 -30.91 12.72 11.25
CA ARG A 90 -29.81 12.47 10.32
C ARG A 90 -29.97 13.38 9.10
N PRO A 91 -29.48 14.62 9.15
CA PRO A 91 -29.60 15.53 8.02
C PRO A 91 -28.81 15.00 6.82
N ASP A 92 -29.35 15.21 5.62
CA ASP A 92 -28.61 15.00 4.38
C ASP A 92 -27.76 16.25 4.10
N LEU A 93 -26.45 16.08 4.19
CA LEU A 93 -25.41 17.07 3.92
C LEU A 93 -24.86 16.93 2.48
N SER A 94 -25.47 16.08 1.66
CA SER A 94 -25.12 15.97 0.24
C SER A 94 -25.38 17.29 -0.48
N GLU A 95 -24.43 17.69 -1.31
CA GLU A 95 -24.55 18.90 -2.12
C GLU A 95 -24.02 18.61 -3.52
N THR A 96 -24.72 19.14 -4.52
CA THR A 96 -24.32 19.06 -5.93
C THR A 96 -24.08 20.46 -6.45
N VAL A 97 -22.86 20.77 -6.86
CA VAL A 97 -22.48 22.10 -7.37
C VAL A 97 -21.89 21.99 -8.78
N THR A 98 -22.33 22.88 -9.67
CA THR A 98 -21.88 22.88 -11.07
C THR A 98 -20.50 23.54 -11.24
N GLY A 99 -19.74 23.07 -12.23
CA GLY A 99 -18.42 23.59 -12.60
C GLY A 99 -17.31 22.54 -12.44
N SER A 100 -16.12 22.85 -12.93
CA SER A 100 -14.94 22.01 -12.68
C SER A 100 -14.67 21.94 -11.17
N ASP A 101 -14.38 20.75 -10.66
CA ASP A 101 -14.04 20.43 -9.27
C ASP A 101 -12.59 20.77 -8.91
N GLY A 102 -11.70 20.80 -9.90
CA GLY A 102 -10.26 20.98 -9.65
C GLY A 102 -9.66 19.86 -8.82
N ASP A 103 -10.26 18.66 -8.84
CA ASP A 103 -9.86 17.52 -8.04
C ASP A 103 -8.55 16.90 -8.56
N ARG A 104 -7.53 16.85 -7.69
CA ARG A 104 -6.19 16.27 -7.97
C ARG A 104 -6.07 14.78 -7.63
N GLY A 105 -7.15 14.15 -7.21
CA GLY A 105 -7.21 12.81 -6.64
C GLY A 105 -6.69 12.75 -5.19
N ALA A 106 -6.69 11.54 -4.61
CA ALA A 106 -6.24 11.33 -3.23
C ALA A 106 -4.72 11.48 -3.06
N GLY A 107 -3.92 11.28 -4.12
CA GLY A 107 -2.46 11.38 -4.07
C GLY A 107 -1.80 10.44 -3.05
N LEU A 108 -2.33 9.21 -2.95
CA LEU A 108 -1.85 8.14 -2.06
C LEU A 108 -0.79 7.23 -2.70
N GLU A 109 -0.45 7.47 -3.96
CA GLU A 109 0.54 6.66 -4.68
C GLU A 109 1.89 6.67 -3.96
N GLY A 110 2.45 5.48 -3.75
CA GLY A 110 3.74 5.31 -3.06
C GLY A 110 3.74 5.48 -1.55
N ILE A 111 2.59 5.78 -0.91
CA ILE A 111 2.50 5.94 0.56
C ILE A 111 2.31 4.57 1.25
N THR A 112 1.28 3.83 0.87
CA THR A 112 1.00 2.47 1.38
C THR A 112 0.89 1.50 0.22
N THR A 113 1.75 0.50 0.20
CA THR A 113 1.79 -0.56 -0.82
C THR A 113 0.89 -1.74 -0.45
N ARG A 114 0.54 -2.59 -1.43
CA ARG A 114 -0.13 -3.88 -1.17
C ARG A 114 0.69 -4.77 -0.23
N TYR A 115 2.01 -4.69 -0.33
CA TYR A 115 2.92 -5.45 0.53
C TYR A 115 2.79 -5.02 1.99
N GLN A 116 2.78 -3.71 2.27
CA GLN A 116 2.53 -3.17 3.61
C GLN A 116 1.14 -3.54 4.14
N ALA A 117 0.10 -3.33 3.31
CA ALA A 117 -1.28 -3.63 3.69
C ALA A 117 -1.49 -5.13 4.01
N GLY A 118 -0.89 -6.03 3.22
CA GLY A 118 -0.94 -7.48 3.43
C GLY A 118 -0.35 -7.93 4.78
N HIS A 119 0.54 -7.13 5.38
CA HIS A 119 1.12 -7.41 6.68
C HIS A 119 0.49 -6.62 7.84
N GLY A 120 -0.52 -5.78 7.58
CA GLY A 120 -1.21 -5.00 8.61
C GLY A 120 -0.67 -3.59 8.85
N LEU A 121 0.23 -3.09 7.98
CA LEU A 121 0.69 -1.69 7.99
C LEU A 121 -0.21 -0.83 7.10
N VAL A 122 -1.37 -0.42 7.63
CA VAL A 122 -2.35 0.37 6.88
C VAL A 122 -2.55 1.74 7.51
N ASP A 123 -2.77 1.79 8.82
CA ASP A 123 -3.02 3.03 9.55
C ASP A 123 -1.73 3.81 9.84
N ALA A 124 -1.88 5.08 10.21
CA ALA A 124 -0.73 5.92 10.54
C ALA A 124 -0.02 5.50 11.84
N PRO A 125 -0.71 5.27 12.99
CA PRO A 125 -0.05 4.87 14.23
C PRO A 125 0.93 3.70 14.06
N THR A 126 0.50 2.62 13.38
CA THR A 126 1.35 1.44 13.16
C THR A 126 2.60 1.75 12.36
N GLN A 127 2.50 2.59 11.34
CA GLN A 127 3.65 2.97 10.51
C GLN A 127 4.59 3.96 11.22
N TYR A 128 4.05 4.93 11.97
CA TYR A 128 4.88 5.88 12.73
C TYR A 128 5.62 5.19 13.88
N ALA A 129 5.06 4.13 14.47
CA ALA A 129 5.75 3.36 15.50
C ALA A 129 7.06 2.72 15.00
N LEU A 130 7.11 2.36 13.70
CA LEU A 130 8.34 1.83 13.09
C LEU A 130 9.47 2.86 13.10
N PHE A 131 9.17 4.13 12.79
CA PHE A 131 10.19 5.19 12.84
C PHE A 131 10.63 5.47 14.28
N GLU A 132 9.71 5.43 15.25
CA GLU A 132 10.02 5.68 16.66
C GLU A 132 10.92 4.57 17.24
N HIS A 133 10.64 3.30 16.94
CA HIS A 133 11.51 2.20 17.37
C HIS A 133 12.84 2.15 16.61
N ALA A 134 12.86 2.52 15.33
CA ALA A 134 14.11 2.67 14.58
C ALA A 134 14.99 3.79 15.20
N ARG A 135 14.37 4.93 15.54
CA ARG A 135 15.01 6.05 16.23
C ARG A 135 15.50 5.68 17.63
N ARG A 136 14.64 5.04 18.44
CA ARG A 136 15.01 4.50 19.76
C ARG A 136 16.24 3.61 19.66
N SER A 137 16.28 2.73 18.67
CA SER A 137 17.39 1.80 18.44
C SER A 137 18.69 2.53 18.05
N ARG A 138 18.63 3.48 17.11
CA ARG A 138 19.79 4.31 16.73
C ARG A 138 20.37 5.07 17.92
N LEU A 139 19.51 5.60 18.79
CA LEU A 139 19.91 6.41 19.94
C LEU A 139 20.29 5.57 21.17
N GLY A 140 20.05 4.26 21.15
CA GLY A 140 20.33 3.36 22.28
C GLY A 140 19.47 3.64 23.51
N LEU A 141 18.24 4.13 23.31
CA LEU A 141 17.33 4.47 24.41
C LEU A 141 16.62 3.23 24.96
N THR A 142 16.53 3.13 26.28
CA THR A 142 15.61 2.19 26.95
C THR A 142 14.15 2.58 26.68
N ARG A 143 13.21 1.65 26.91
CA ARG A 143 11.78 1.96 26.76
C ARG A 143 11.33 3.10 27.70
N ALA A 144 11.84 3.11 28.93
CA ALA A 144 11.56 4.17 29.89
C ALA A 144 12.06 5.54 29.41
N GLN A 145 13.30 5.60 28.90
CA GLN A 145 13.85 6.85 28.35
C GLN A 145 13.07 7.35 27.12
N LEU A 146 12.64 6.44 26.24
CA LEU A 146 11.78 6.83 25.11
C LEU A 146 10.45 7.42 25.60
N ALA A 147 9.81 6.79 26.60
CA ALA A 147 8.59 7.32 27.19
C ALA A 147 8.82 8.70 27.84
N ASP A 148 9.88 8.86 28.64
CA ASP A 148 10.23 10.14 29.26
C ASP A 148 10.45 11.23 28.21
N GLU A 149 11.12 10.91 27.10
CA GLU A 149 11.36 11.84 25.99
C GLU A 149 10.06 12.23 25.28
N MET A 150 9.18 11.27 24.96
CA MET A 150 7.87 11.56 24.37
C MET A 150 7.02 12.45 25.29
N GLY A 151 7.02 12.17 26.59
CA GLY A 151 6.30 12.96 27.59
C GLY A 151 6.86 14.38 27.71
N ALA A 152 8.19 14.52 27.81
CA ALA A 152 8.88 15.80 27.89
C ALA A 152 8.66 16.66 26.64
N LEU A 153 8.67 16.04 25.45
CA LEU A 153 8.41 16.71 24.19
C LEU A 153 6.96 17.24 24.11
N PHE A 154 5.97 16.44 24.52
CA PHE A 154 4.55 16.79 24.32
C PHE A 154 3.88 17.53 25.49
N ALA A 155 4.48 17.56 26.69
CA ALA A 155 3.94 18.38 27.78
C ALA A 155 3.86 19.89 27.42
N PRO A 156 4.92 20.51 26.85
CA PRO A 156 4.84 21.90 26.35
C PRO A 156 3.80 22.10 25.25
N PHE A 157 3.61 21.10 24.36
CA PHE A 157 2.57 21.14 23.33
C PHE A 157 1.18 21.20 23.95
N SER A 158 0.91 20.37 24.95
CA SER A 158 -0.36 20.37 25.67
C SER A 158 -0.61 21.69 26.42
N ALA A 159 0.43 22.27 27.02
CA ALA A 159 0.35 23.57 27.68
C ALA A 159 0.01 24.68 26.68
N LYS A 160 0.66 24.68 25.51
CA LYS A 160 0.36 25.62 24.44
C LYS A 160 -1.09 25.49 23.93
N ALA A 161 -1.58 24.27 23.74
CA ALA A 161 -2.97 24.02 23.35
C ALA A 161 -3.98 24.50 24.43
N ALA A 162 -3.66 24.34 25.71
CA ALA A 162 -4.54 24.76 26.81
C ALA A 162 -4.87 26.26 26.77
N GLU A 163 -3.88 27.07 26.42
CA GLU A 163 -4.01 28.52 26.28
C GLU A 163 -4.68 28.93 24.97
N HIS A 164 -4.62 28.08 23.93
CA HIS A 164 -5.07 28.41 22.59
C HIS A 164 -6.62 28.40 22.48
N PRO A 165 -7.26 29.51 22.05
CA PRO A 165 -8.72 29.65 22.05
C PRO A 165 -9.43 28.69 21.09
N HIS A 166 -8.75 28.26 20.03
CA HIS A 166 -9.28 27.35 19.02
C HIS A 166 -8.96 25.87 19.26
N ALA A 167 -8.24 25.53 20.34
CA ALA A 167 -7.92 24.14 20.64
C ALA A 167 -9.18 23.34 21.04
N ALA A 168 -9.31 22.13 20.50
CA ALA A 168 -10.40 21.22 20.80
C ALA A 168 -10.37 20.71 22.25
N VAL A 169 -9.17 20.65 22.85
CA VAL A 169 -8.98 20.31 24.26
C VAL A 169 -8.13 21.40 24.89
N ARG A 170 -8.63 21.98 25.98
CA ARG A 170 -7.98 23.10 26.68
C ARG A 170 -7.50 22.70 28.07
N GLU A 171 -6.78 21.59 28.13
CA GLU A 171 -6.25 20.99 29.36
C GLU A 171 -4.77 20.68 29.14
N ALA A 172 -3.91 21.27 29.98
CA ALA A 172 -2.49 20.97 30.00
C ALA A 172 -2.24 19.65 30.74
N ARG A 173 -1.24 18.89 30.31
CA ARG A 173 -0.85 17.61 30.91
C ARG A 173 0.63 17.59 31.22
N THR A 174 0.96 16.90 32.29
CA THR A 174 2.35 16.63 32.66
C THR A 174 2.96 15.58 31.73
N ALA A 175 4.30 15.54 31.66
CA ALA A 175 5.03 14.53 30.88
C ALA A 175 4.64 13.10 31.29
N GLU A 176 4.54 12.84 32.59
CA GLU A 176 4.16 11.54 33.15
C GLU A 176 2.73 11.13 32.76
N GLU A 177 1.75 12.04 32.84
CA GLU A 177 0.36 11.76 32.44
C GLU A 177 0.21 11.42 30.95
N ILE A 178 1.05 12.00 30.09
CA ILE A 178 1.00 11.79 28.64
C ILE A 178 1.41 10.35 28.29
N VAL A 179 2.43 9.81 28.96
CA VAL A 179 3.00 8.50 28.59
C VAL A 179 2.58 7.35 29.49
N THR A 180 2.02 7.64 30.66
CA THR A 180 1.51 6.60 31.57
C THR A 180 0.25 5.95 30.99
N ALA A 181 0.35 4.67 30.66
CA ALA A 181 -0.78 3.88 30.21
C ALA A 181 -1.79 3.68 31.36
N THR A 182 -3.05 4.00 31.10
CA THR A 182 -4.20 3.81 32.02
C THR A 182 -5.42 3.43 31.19
N ASP A 183 -6.55 3.09 31.81
CA ASP A 183 -7.79 2.82 31.05
C ASP A 183 -8.22 4.02 30.18
N ALA A 184 -8.01 5.25 30.68
CA ALA A 184 -8.30 6.49 29.95
C ALA A 184 -7.24 6.81 28.88
N ASN A 185 -5.98 6.46 29.16
CA ASN A 185 -4.81 6.64 28.30
C ASN A 185 -4.25 5.29 27.79
N ARG A 186 -5.13 4.42 27.31
CA ARG A 186 -4.74 3.05 26.91
C ARG A 186 -3.71 3.06 25.78
N MET A 187 -2.96 1.97 25.66
CA MET A 187 -2.11 1.72 24.50
C MET A 187 -2.96 1.60 23.22
N ILE A 188 -2.49 2.23 22.15
CA ILE A 188 -3.08 2.11 20.80
C ILE A 188 -2.21 1.18 19.96
N VAL A 189 -0.93 1.51 19.89
CA VAL A 189 0.14 0.69 19.33
C VAL A 189 1.37 0.91 20.19
N ASP A 190 2.29 -0.03 20.32
CA ASP A 190 3.59 0.22 20.95
C ASP A 190 4.42 1.15 20.04
N PRO A 191 4.99 2.27 20.53
CA PRO A 191 5.09 2.71 21.94
C PRO A 191 4.07 3.78 22.37
N TYR A 192 3.02 4.02 21.58
CA TYR A 192 2.05 5.11 21.74
C TYR A 192 0.84 4.77 22.61
N PRO A 193 0.72 5.36 23.81
CA PRO A 193 -0.56 5.50 24.47
C PRO A 193 -1.44 6.53 23.75
N LYS A 194 -2.74 6.49 24.02
CA LYS A 194 -3.75 7.34 23.35
C LYS A 194 -3.42 8.83 23.36
N ALA A 195 -2.80 9.36 24.42
CA ALA A 195 -2.55 10.79 24.58
C ALA A 195 -1.49 11.37 23.63
N VAL A 196 -0.61 10.54 23.06
CA VAL A 196 0.38 10.98 22.07
C VAL A 196 -0.07 10.76 20.62
N VAL A 197 -1.28 10.24 20.43
CA VAL A 197 -1.88 10.02 19.10
C VAL A 197 -2.76 11.21 18.73
N SER A 198 -2.65 11.64 17.47
CA SER A 198 -3.50 12.69 16.89
C SER A 198 -4.99 12.54 17.21
N ARG A 199 -5.67 13.66 17.50
CA ARG A 199 -7.10 13.72 17.80
C ARG A 199 -7.88 14.24 16.59
N ASP A 200 -8.35 13.33 15.76
CA ASP A 200 -9.09 13.63 14.51
C ASP A 200 -10.55 14.06 14.71
N LYS A 201 -11.19 13.64 15.81
CA LYS A 201 -12.59 13.97 16.12
C LYS A 201 -12.74 15.41 16.61
N VAL A 202 -12.67 16.35 15.68
CA VAL A 202 -12.77 17.79 15.92
C VAL A 202 -13.78 18.45 14.97
N ASN A 203 -14.12 19.70 15.30
CA ASN A 203 -14.87 20.62 14.44
C ASN A 203 -14.05 21.91 14.32
N GLN A 204 -13.19 21.98 13.32
CA GLN A 204 -12.22 23.08 13.17
C GLN A 204 -12.08 23.44 11.70
N SER A 205 -11.87 24.73 11.43
CA SER A 205 -11.55 25.23 10.11
C SER A 205 -10.55 26.38 10.17
N ALA A 206 -9.77 26.53 9.12
CA ALA A 206 -8.88 27.66 8.91
C ALA A 206 -8.94 28.12 7.45
N ALA A 207 -8.58 29.37 7.22
CA ALA A 207 -8.44 29.91 5.88
C ALA A 207 -7.34 30.98 5.82
N LEU A 208 -6.69 31.07 4.67
CA LEU A 208 -5.68 32.08 4.36
C LEU A 208 -6.08 32.84 3.09
N VAL A 209 -5.77 34.12 3.06
CA VAL A 209 -5.91 34.96 1.86
C VAL A 209 -4.52 35.41 1.43
N LEU A 210 -4.16 35.08 0.20
CA LEU A 210 -2.89 35.42 -0.44
C LEU A 210 -3.16 36.38 -1.58
N THR A 211 -2.29 37.38 -1.74
CA THR A 211 -2.42 38.38 -2.80
C THR A 211 -1.06 39.02 -3.11
N SER A 212 -0.97 39.69 -4.24
CA SER A 212 0.19 40.53 -4.56
C SER A 212 0.16 41.83 -3.74
N GLU A 213 1.33 42.43 -3.50
CA GLU A 213 1.43 43.75 -2.85
C GLU A 213 0.61 44.83 -3.56
N ARG A 214 0.62 44.81 -4.89
CA ARG A 214 -0.14 45.73 -5.74
C ARG A 214 -1.64 45.64 -5.42
N VAL A 215 -2.18 44.43 -5.42
CA VAL A 215 -3.61 44.21 -5.14
C VAL A 215 -3.94 44.50 -3.68
N ALA A 216 -3.06 44.16 -2.73
CA ALA A 216 -3.25 44.52 -1.33
C ALA A 216 -3.33 46.04 -1.13
N ALA A 217 -2.47 46.81 -1.81
CA ALA A 217 -2.48 48.26 -1.78
C ALA A 217 -3.75 48.85 -2.46
N GLU A 218 -4.15 48.32 -3.63
CA GLU A 218 -5.37 48.73 -4.34
C GLU A 218 -6.63 48.52 -3.50
N LEU A 219 -6.68 47.44 -2.72
CA LEU A 219 -7.79 47.12 -1.81
C LEU A 219 -7.70 47.83 -0.46
N GLY A 220 -6.64 48.62 -0.22
CA GLY A 220 -6.44 49.34 1.04
C GLY A 220 -6.17 48.43 2.24
N ILE A 221 -5.59 47.24 2.03
CA ILE A 221 -5.21 46.34 3.12
C ILE A 221 -4.03 46.97 3.88
N PRO A 222 -4.16 47.25 5.20
CA PRO A 222 -3.12 47.92 5.96
C PRO A 222 -1.79 47.16 5.94
N ARG A 223 -0.67 47.90 5.83
CA ARG A 223 0.67 47.34 5.60
C ARG A 223 1.14 46.44 6.74
N GLU A 224 0.71 46.76 7.96
CA GLU A 224 0.95 45.99 9.18
C GLU A 224 0.31 44.59 9.17
N LYS A 225 -0.65 44.33 8.26
CA LYS A 225 -1.22 42.99 8.06
C LYS A 225 -0.41 42.12 7.09
N TRP A 226 0.58 42.68 6.39
CA TRP A 226 1.26 41.96 5.32
C TRP A 226 2.36 41.08 5.90
N VAL A 227 2.30 39.78 5.60
CA VAL A 227 3.31 38.77 5.96
C VAL A 227 3.72 38.08 4.67
N TYR A 228 5.02 37.86 4.52
CA TYR A 228 5.63 37.29 3.33
C TYR A 228 6.06 35.85 3.59
N LEU A 229 5.86 35.00 2.58
CA LEU A 229 6.59 33.74 2.48
C LEU A 229 8.03 34.07 2.05
N ARG A 230 8.95 34.01 2.99
CA ARG A 230 10.37 34.37 2.84
C ARG A 230 11.23 33.22 2.36
N GLY A 231 10.82 32.00 2.66
CA GLY A 231 11.47 30.78 2.22
C GLY A 231 10.48 29.64 2.18
N HIS A 232 10.67 28.70 1.28
CA HIS A 232 9.81 27.54 1.10
C HIS A 232 10.56 26.38 0.45
N SER A 233 10.04 25.16 0.64
CA SER A 233 10.51 23.96 -0.06
C SER A 233 9.49 22.83 0.12
N ASP A 234 9.31 22.04 -0.93
CA ASP A 234 8.42 20.90 -0.98
C ASP A 234 9.18 19.64 -1.45
N LEU A 235 9.49 18.72 -0.53
CA LEU A 235 10.24 17.50 -0.83
C LEU A 235 9.47 16.23 -0.44
N ARG A 236 9.85 15.12 -1.07
CA ARG A 236 9.24 13.80 -0.88
C ARG A 236 10.29 12.77 -0.53
N ASP A 237 9.88 11.82 0.30
CA ASP A 237 10.62 10.60 0.57
C ASP A 237 10.12 9.45 -0.30
N ARG A 238 10.93 8.41 -0.38
CA ARG A 238 10.57 7.15 -1.01
C ARG A 238 9.61 6.34 -0.14
N GLU A 239 9.05 5.30 -0.76
CA GLU A 239 8.24 4.29 -0.08
C GLU A 239 9.00 3.73 1.13
N LEU A 240 8.27 3.47 2.22
CA LEU A 240 8.79 3.15 3.55
C LEU A 240 9.87 2.06 3.50
N MET A 241 9.60 0.92 2.85
CA MET A 241 10.52 -0.21 2.84
C MET A 241 11.80 0.04 2.01
N ARG A 242 11.77 1.01 1.09
CA ARG A 242 12.92 1.39 0.25
C ARG A 242 13.84 2.42 0.89
N ARG A 243 13.44 3.07 1.99
CA ARG A 243 14.24 4.09 2.70
C ARG A 243 15.56 3.52 3.20
N THR A 244 16.64 4.27 3.00
CA THR A 244 17.99 3.86 3.43
C THR A 244 18.06 3.68 4.95
N ASP A 245 17.43 4.57 5.71
CA ASP A 245 17.39 4.54 7.17
C ASP A 245 16.01 5.03 7.64
N LEU A 246 15.32 4.21 8.43
CA LEU A 246 13.99 4.51 8.97
C LEU A 246 14.03 5.43 10.20
N SER A 247 15.22 5.71 10.75
CA SER A 247 15.41 6.50 11.97
C SER A 247 15.72 7.98 11.73
N VAL A 248 15.72 8.41 10.46
CA VAL A 248 15.99 9.79 10.02
C VAL A 248 14.95 10.26 9.00
N ALA A 249 14.75 11.57 8.90
CA ALA A 249 13.83 12.18 7.93
C ALA A 249 14.58 13.14 6.99
N THR A 250 15.50 12.58 6.18
CA THR A 250 16.40 13.36 5.32
C THR A 250 15.66 14.37 4.43
N PRO A 251 14.56 14.03 3.72
CA PRO A 251 13.85 15.02 2.90
C PRO A 251 13.26 16.17 3.72
N ALA A 252 12.77 15.91 4.93
CA ALA A 252 12.23 16.95 5.80
C ALA A 252 13.32 17.93 6.26
N VAL A 253 14.48 17.40 6.67
CA VAL A 253 15.64 18.21 7.08
C VAL A 253 16.17 19.04 5.90
N THR A 254 16.29 18.43 4.72
CA THR A 254 16.69 19.14 3.49
C THR A 254 15.72 20.26 3.13
N ALA A 255 14.40 20.02 3.23
CA ALA A 255 13.39 21.04 2.93
C ALA A 255 13.47 22.23 3.89
N VAL A 256 13.70 21.97 5.19
CA VAL A 256 13.91 23.04 6.18
C VAL A 256 15.18 23.83 5.87
N GLY A 257 16.29 23.15 5.56
CA GLY A 257 17.54 23.81 5.18
C GLY A 257 17.38 24.72 3.96
N ALA A 258 16.74 24.22 2.91
CA ALA A 258 16.49 24.98 1.68
C ALA A 258 15.60 26.21 1.92
N ALA A 259 14.55 26.07 2.72
CA ALA A 259 13.67 27.19 3.07
C ALA A 259 14.38 28.26 3.91
N LEU A 260 15.23 27.87 4.86
CA LEU A 260 16.03 28.81 5.66
C LEU A 260 17.07 29.55 4.80
N GLU A 261 17.77 28.82 3.92
CA GLU A 261 18.73 29.40 2.97
C GLU A 261 18.04 30.43 2.06
N MET A 262 16.88 30.10 1.50
CA MET A 262 16.09 31.02 0.67
C MET A 262 15.65 32.27 1.44
N ALA A 263 15.29 32.12 2.71
CA ALA A 263 14.93 33.24 3.58
C ALA A 263 16.15 34.12 3.97
N GLY A 264 17.37 33.61 3.79
CA GLY A 264 18.63 34.28 4.14
C GLY A 264 18.91 34.28 5.64
N ILE A 265 18.45 33.27 6.37
CA ILE A 265 18.56 33.17 7.83
C ILE A 265 19.07 31.80 8.27
N GLY A 266 19.61 31.72 9.48
CA GLY A 266 19.92 30.45 10.14
C GLY A 266 18.79 30.00 11.08
N LEU A 267 18.90 28.77 11.59
CA LEU A 267 17.96 28.23 12.56
C LEU A 267 17.89 29.07 13.85
N ALA A 268 18.98 29.72 14.24
CA ALA A 268 19.05 30.61 15.41
C ALA A 268 18.23 31.90 15.26
N ASP A 269 17.93 32.32 14.03
CA ASP A 269 17.16 33.55 13.75
C ASP A 269 15.64 33.31 13.76
N VAL A 270 15.21 32.05 13.78
CA VAL A 270 13.80 31.68 13.86
C VAL A 270 13.29 31.93 15.27
N ALA A 271 12.21 32.71 15.38
CA ALA A 271 11.59 33.10 16.63
C ALA A 271 10.51 32.11 17.09
N THR A 272 9.79 31.48 16.14
CA THR A 272 8.71 30.53 16.44
C THR A 272 8.73 29.36 15.48
N TYR A 273 8.36 28.18 15.97
CA TYR A 273 8.24 26.95 15.19
C TYR A 273 6.85 26.36 15.30
N ASP A 274 6.35 25.80 14.22
CA ASP A 274 5.34 24.74 14.27
C ASP A 274 5.80 23.55 13.43
N LEU A 275 6.31 22.53 14.13
CA LEU A 275 6.65 21.25 13.52
C LEU A 275 5.44 20.33 13.64
N TYR A 276 4.98 19.80 12.50
CA TYR A 276 3.83 18.89 12.45
C TYR A 276 3.98 17.69 13.38
N SER A 277 2.96 17.42 14.21
CA SER A 277 3.13 16.58 15.41
C SER A 277 2.04 15.52 15.59
N CYS A 278 1.67 14.77 14.54
CA CYS A 278 0.65 13.72 14.66
C CYS A 278 1.04 12.61 15.67
N PHE A 279 2.35 12.40 15.82
CA PHE A 279 3.01 11.51 16.78
C PHE A 279 4.33 12.14 17.22
N PRO A 280 4.93 11.75 18.36
CA PRO A 280 6.19 12.31 18.85
C PRO A 280 7.33 12.20 17.83
N VAL A 281 7.53 11.03 17.20
CA VAL A 281 8.56 10.85 16.17
C VAL A 281 8.46 11.83 15.01
N ALA A 282 7.27 12.31 14.64
CA ALA A 282 7.11 13.26 13.53
C ALA A 282 7.79 14.61 13.81
N VAL A 283 7.98 14.94 15.09
CA VAL A 283 8.71 16.13 15.55
C VAL A 283 10.16 15.77 15.85
N SER A 284 10.39 14.74 16.70
CA SER A 284 11.72 14.43 17.21
C SER A 284 12.71 14.02 16.11
N ILE A 285 12.26 13.28 15.09
CA ILE A 285 13.12 12.86 13.97
C ILE A 285 13.60 14.04 13.13
N VAL A 286 12.78 15.09 13.00
CA VAL A 286 13.11 16.32 12.28
C VAL A 286 14.00 17.20 13.16
N ALA A 287 13.65 17.35 14.43
CA ALA A 287 14.44 18.10 15.40
C ALA A 287 15.87 17.54 15.54
N ASP A 288 16.02 16.21 15.64
CA ASP A 288 17.32 15.51 15.64
C ASP A 288 18.15 15.90 14.41
N GLY A 289 17.56 15.82 13.22
CA GLY A 289 18.25 16.10 11.96
C GLY A 289 18.62 17.58 11.77
N LEU A 290 17.89 18.49 12.42
CA LEU A 290 18.19 19.92 12.45
C LEU A 290 19.17 20.31 13.56
N GLY A 291 19.48 19.39 14.49
CA GLY A 291 20.22 19.72 15.71
C GLY A 291 19.44 20.65 16.66
N LEU A 292 18.10 20.62 16.58
CA LEU A 292 17.21 21.42 17.42
C LEU A 292 16.89 20.65 18.71
N ALA A 293 17.09 21.29 19.86
CA ALA A 293 16.76 20.68 21.14
C ALA A 293 15.24 20.47 21.28
N HIS A 294 14.83 19.34 21.86
CA HIS A 294 13.41 19.02 22.03
C HIS A 294 12.72 19.94 23.04
N ASP A 295 13.50 20.47 23.98
CA ASP A 295 13.11 21.44 25.01
C ASP A 295 13.54 22.88 24.64
N ASP A 296 13.74 23.17 23.35
CA ASP A 296 14.12 24.52 22.90
C ASP A 296 13.17 25.57 23.50
N PRO A 297 13.69 26.63 24.17
CA PRO A 297 12.87 27.59 24.90
C PRO A 297 11.94 28.41 24.00
N ARG A 298 12.15 28.40 22.68
CA ARG A 298 11.24 29.03 21.70
C ARG A 298 9.97 28.20 21.48
N GLY A 299 9.98 26.93 21.88
CA GLY A 299 8.93 25.95 21.66
C GLY A 299 8.91 25.42 20.22
N LEU A 300 8.41 24.19 20.05
CA LEU A 300 8.33 23.50 18.75
C LEU A 300 6.93 23.53 18.12
N THR A 301 6.00 24.26 18.74
CA THR A 301 4.64 24.49 18.23
C THR A 301 4.13 25.87 18.62
N VAL A 302 3.33 26.47 17.73
CA VAL A 302 2.55 27.67 18.03
C VAL A 302 1.08 27.36 18.31
N THR A 303 0.59 26.19 17.87
CA THR A 303 -0.82 25.79 18.06
C THR A 303 -1.03 24.88 19.28
N GLY A 304 -0.05 24.04 19.59
CA GLY A 304 -0.14 22.98 20.58
C GLY A 304 -0.23 21.55 20.00
N GLY A 305 -0.16 21.38 18.68
CA GLY A 305 -0.03 20.06 18.05
C GLY A 305 -1.30 19.21 17.96
N LEU A 306 -1.31 18.26 17.03
CA LEU A 306 -2.52 17.48 16.68
C LEU A 306 -3.16 16.68 17.85
N PRO A 307 -2.42 16.11 18.81
CA PRO A 307 -3.03 15.39 19.94
C PRO A 307 -3.82 16.31 20.89
N PHE A 308 -3.43 17.59 20.98
CA PHE A 308 -3.93 18.53 22.00
C PHE A 308 -4.75 19.69 21.41
N PHE A 309 -4.20 20.40 20.42
CA PHE A 309 -4.93 21.43 19.65
C PHE A 309 -6.15 20.83 18.93
N GLY A 310 -6.04 19.58 18.50
CA GLY A 310 -6.98 18.96 17.56
C GLY A 310 -6.30 18.74 16.22
N GLY A 311 -6.57 17.60 15.60
CA GLY A 311 -5.99 17.21 14.32
C GLY A 311 -7.06 17.21 13.24
N PRO A 312 -7.42 18.35 12.64
CA PRO A 312 -8.40 18.40 11.54
C PRO A 312 -7.78 17.82 10.25
N GLY A 313 -7.43 16.52 10.30
CA GLY A 313 -6.85 15.73 9.22
C GLY A 313 -5.74 16.46 8.47
N ASN A 314 -5.99 16.69 7.19
CA ASN A 314 -5.06 17.33 6.27
C ASN A 314 -4.88 18.84 6.53
N SER A 315 -5.78 19.46 7.30
CA SER A 315 -5.85 20.91 7.49
C SER A 315 -5.08 21.44 8.71
N TYR A 316 -4.45 20.58 9.53
CA TYR A 316 -3.75 21.05 10.75
C TYR A 316 -2.75 22.18 10.45
N SER A 317 -1.88 21.99 9.45
CA SER A 317 -0.83 22.97 9.14
C SER A 317 -1.39 24.32 8.68
N LEU A 318 -2.66 24.38 8.23
CA LEU A 318 -3.31 25.64 7.89
C LEU A 318 -3.54 26.51 9.14
N HIS A 319 -3.87 25.88 10.28
CA HIS A 319 -3.98 26.56 11.56
C HIS A 319 -2.60 27.03 12.05
N ALA A 320 -1.56 26.21 11.88
CA ALA A 320 -0.20 26.57 12.21
C ALA A 320 0.32 27.79 11.43
N ILE A 321 0.03 27.85 10.12
CA ILE A 321 0.36 29.01 9.28
C ILE A 321 -0.42 30.25 9.75
N ALA A 322 -1.72 30.12 10.02
CA ALA A 322 -2.53 31.24 10.49
C ALA A 322 -2.01 31.83 11.81
N GLU A 323 -1.67 30.99 12.78
CA GLU A 323 -1.11 31.43 14.07
C GLU A 323 0.30 32.04 13.88
N THR A 324 1.13 31.43 13.04
CA THR A 324 2.47 31.98 12.72
C THR A 324 2.37 33.38 12.09
N VAL A 325 1.40 33.60 11.20
CA VAL A 325 1.12 34.91 10.59
C VAL A 325 0.72 35.94 11.64
N GLU A 326 -0.15 35.60 12.58
CA GLU A 326 -0.52 36.51 13.69
C GLU A 326 0.68 36.84 14.58
N LEU A 327 1.54 35.86 14.88
CA LEU A 327 2.75 36.08 15.67
C LEU A 327 3.77 36.97 14.94
N CYS A 328 3.92 36.80 13.62
CA CYS A 328 4.76 37.68 12.78
C CYS A 328 4.25 39.14 12.77
N ARG A 329 2.92 39.33 12.80
CA ARG A 329 2.29 40.66 12.91
C ARG A 329 2.50 41.27 14.28
N ALA A 330 2.41 40.47 15.34
CA ALA A 330 2.62 40.90 16.72
C ALA A 330 4.09 41.28 17.00
N THR A 331 5.04 40.63 16.34
CA THR A 331 6.49 40.91 16.47
C THR A 331 7.11 41.21 15.10
N PRO A 332 6.96 42.43 14.57
CA PRO A 332 7.42 42.75 13.22
C PRO A 332 8.92 42.48 13.02
N GLY A 333 9.28 41.86 11.91
CA GLY A 333 10.65 41.48 11.55
C GLY A 333 11.08 40.10 12.07
N ALA A 334 10.37 39.49 13.02
CA ALA A 334 10.63 38.12 13.44
C ALA A 334 10.32 37.11 12.32
N PHE A 335 10.98 35.95 12.37
CA PHE A 335 10.75 34.84 11.44
C PHE A 335 10.06 33.68 12.15
N GLY A 336 8.97 33.18 11.58
CA GLY A 336 8.31 31.96 12.00
C GLY A 336 8.48 30.84 10.98
N LEU A 337 8.69 29.62 11.43
CA LEU A 337 8.86 28.43 10.58
C LEU A 337 7.70 27.46 10.79
N VAL A 338 7.07 27.01 9.70
CA VAL A 338 6.08 25.94 9.70
C VAL A 338 6.62 24.77 8.89
N GLY A 339 6.70 23.59 9.50
CA GLY A 339 7.02 22.32 8.84
C GLY A 339 5.77 21.43 8.79
N ALA A 340 5.28 21.14 7.60
CA ALA A 340 4.02 20.44 7.35
C ALA A 340 4.29 19.05 6.77
N ASN A 341 3.81 18.01 7.45
CA ASN A 341 4.10 16.61 7.10
C ASN A 341 2.88 15.88 6.52
N GLY A 342 3.12 15.06 5.49
CA GLY A 342 2.13 14.27 4.79
C GLY A 342 2.49 12.79 4.66
N GLY A 343 1.48 11.93 4.80
CA GLY A 343 1.68 10.48 4.78
C GLY A 343 2.44 10.01 6.02
N THR A 344 3.48 9.19 5.82
CA THR A 344 4.33 8.60 6.86
C THR A 344 5.74 9.17 6.75
N LEU A 345 5.88 10.48 6.98
CA LEU A 345 7.08 11.27 6.61
C LEU A 345 7.38 11.18 5.09
N SER A 346 6.36 10.93 4.28
CA SER A 346 6.49 10.72 2.84
C SER A 346 6.59 12.04 2.07
N LYS A 347 6.02 13.11 2.62
CA LYS A 347 5.97 14.44 2.00
C LYS A 347 6.21 15.48 3.09
N TYR A 348 7.08 16.45 2.85
CA TYR A 348 7.37 17.51 3.79
C TYR A 348 7.43 18.86 3.08
N SER A 349 6.57 19.77 3.51
CA SER A 349 6.43 21.12 2.97
C SER A 349 6.80 22.13 4.04
N VAL A 350 7.64 23.11 3.71
CA VAL A 350 8.15 24.10 4.68
C VAL A 350 7.81 25.51 4.23
N GLY A 351 7.45 26.36 5.20
CA GLY A 351 7.29 27.80 5.01
C GLY A 351 8.00 28.60 6.09
N VAL A 352 8.76 29.61 5.68
CA VAL A 352 9.36 30.62 6.56
C VAL A 352 8.63 31.94 6.33
N TYR A 353 8.06 32.52 7.38
CA TYR A 353 7.18 33.68 7.33
C TYR A 353 7.77 34.87 8.09
N SER A 354 7.61 36.09 7.55
CA SER A 354 7.96 37.33 8.28
C SER A 354 7.23 38.54 7.70
N THR A 355 7.06 39.60 8.50
CA THR A 355 6.63 40.92 8.01
C THR A 355 7.78 41.68 7.34
N ALA A 356 9.04 41.26 7.54
CA ALA A 356 10.17 41.81 6.81
C ALA A 356 10.00 41.55 5.31
N HIS A 357 9.93 42.63 4.54
CA HIS A 357 9.73 42.58 3.10
C HIS A 357 10.75 41.67 2.39
N GLY A 358 10.26 40.86 1.44
CA GLY A 358 11.08 40.00 0.59
C GLY A 358 10.50 39.92 -0.81
N VAL A 359 11.36 39.71 -1.79
CA VAL A 359 10.95 39.42 -3.18
C VAL A 359 10.78 37.90 -3.30
N TRP A 360 9.74 37.46 -4.03
CA TRP A 360 9.54 36.05 -4.32
C TRP A 360 10.78 35.44 -5.00
N GLN A 361 11.18 34.26 -4.53
CA GLN A 361 12.23 33.45 -5.13
C GLN A 361 11.66 32.06 -5.43
N ALA A 362 11.99 31.52 -6.60
CA ALA A 362 11.67 30.14 -6.92
C ALA A 362 12.58 29.20 -6.10
N GLY A 363 12.00 28.10 -5.61
CA GLY A 363 12.76 27.05 -4.94
C GLY A 363 13.55 26.19 -5.91
N ASP A 364 14.50 25.42 -5.36
CA ASP A 364 15.35 24.49 -6.11
C ASP A 364 14.95 23.03 -5.86
N ASP A 365 13.67 22.81 -5.55
CA ASP A 365 13.14 21.51 -5.13
C ASP A 365 13.32 20.44 -6.21
N VAL A 366 13.31 20.82 -7.49
CA VAL A 366 13.55 19.87 -8.61
C VAL A 366 14.95 19.26 -8.53
N ARG A 367 15.98 20.08 -8.28
CA ARG A 367 17.36 19.57 -8.13
C ARG A 367 17.50 18.78 -6.84
N LEU A 368 17.00 19.32 -5.73
CA LEU A 368 17.08 18.67 -4.42
C LEU A 368 16.37 17.31 -4.41
N GLN A 369 15.20 17.21 -5.03
CA GLN A 369 14.49 15.93 -5.18
C GLN A 369 15.28 14.96 -6.06
N ALA A 370 15.87 15.42 -7.17
CA ALA A 370 16.69 14.56 -8.02
C ALA A 370 17.93 14.02 -7.28
N GLU A 371 18.52 14.80 -6.38
CA GLU A 371 19.63 14.36 -5.52
C GLU A 371 19.17 13.30 -4.50
N LEU A 372 17.99 13.48 -3.89
CA LEU A 372 17.38 12.50 -2.98
C LEU A 372 17.01 11.20 -3.70
N ASP A 373 16.50 11.29 -4.93
CA ASP A 373 16.09 10.15 -5.76
C ASP A 373 17.29 9.36 -6.30
N ALA A 374 18.45 10.01 -6.44
CA ALA A 374 19.69 9.37 -6.92
C ALA A 374 20.31 8.40 -5.90
N VAL A 375 19.95 8.49 -4.63
CA VAL A 375 20.42 7.54 -3.59
C VAL A 375 19.78 6.17 -3.85
N PRO A 376 20.55 5.06 -3.97
CA PRO A 376 19.99 3.73 -4.21
C PRO A 376 19.01 3.28 -3.13
N ASP A 377 17.99 2.54 -3.53
CA ASP A 377 17.03 1.97 -2.59
C ASP A 377 17.64 0.89 -1.71
N HIS A 378 17.08 0.78 -0.50
CA HIS A 378 17.24 -0.44 0.27
C HIS A 378 16.50 -1.59 -0.43
N LEU A 379 17.18 -2.73 -0.61
CA LEU A 379 16.63 -3.89 -1.30
C LEU A 379 15.58 -4.59 -0.44
N VAL A 380 14.44 -4.95 -1.03
CA VAL A 380 13.31 -5.56 -0.32
C VAL A 380 13.10 -7.01 -0.78
N ALA A 381 13.04 -7.94 0.18
CA ALA A 381 12.63 -9.33 -0.03
C ALA A 381 11.13 -9.46 0.27
N HIS A 382 10.31 -9.40 -0.79
CA HIS A 382 8.86 -9.61 -0.66
C HIS A 382 8.51 -11.02 -0.16
N GLU A 383 9.30 -12.00 -0.57
CA GLU A 383 9.27 -13.38 -0.05
C GLU A 383 10.55 -13.61 0.72
N ALA A 384 10.43 -13.73 2.05
CA ALA A 384 11.57 -13.88 2.95
C ALA A 384 11.49 -15.24 3.65
N ASP A 385 12.54 -16.04 3.49
CA ASP A 385 12.68 -17.36 4.10
C ASP A 385 14.08 -17.49 4.70
N GLY A 386 14.16 -17.86 5.97
CA GLY A 386 15.41 -18.12 6.67
C GLY A 386 15.62 -17.24 7.90
N TRP A 387 16.87 -17.17 8.35
CA TRP A 387 17.22 -16.40 9.51
C TRP A 387 17.37 -14.89 9.20
N ALA A 388 16.99 -14.09 10.18
CA ALA A 388 16.93 -12.63 10.09
C ALA A 388 17.24 -11.95 11.42
N THR A 389 17.41 -10.62 11.39
CA THR A 389 17.45 -9.75 12.57
C THR A 389 16.37 -8.69 12.51
N ILE A 390 15.79 -8.33 13.65
CA ILE A 390 14.79 -7.26 13.74
C ILE A 390 15.47 -5.89 13.57
N GLU A 391 14.99 -5.08 12.62
CA GLU A 391 15.43 -3.69 12.43
C GLU A 391 14.53 -2.73 13.21
N THR A 392 13.21 -2.85 13.02
CA THR A 392 12.19 -2.09 13.76
C THR A 392 10.85 -2.86 13.78
N TRP A 393 9.89 -2.42 14.59
CA TRP A 393 8.63 -3.15 14.80
C TRP A 393 7.50 -2.24 15.30
N THR A 394 6.29 -2.81 15.35
CA THR A 394 5.15 -2.24 16.08
C THR A 394 4.28 -3.37 16.63
N VAL A 395 3.57 -3.10 17.73
CA VAL A 395 2.61 -4.02 18.34
C VAL A 395 1.27 -3.31 18.48
N GLN A 396 0.21 -3.83 17.87
CA GLN A 396 -1.14 -3.28 17.93
C GLN A 396 -1.86 -3.73 19.20
N TYR A 397 -2.71 -2.86 19.74
CA TYR A 397 -3.53 -3.15 20.91
C TYR A 397 -5.03 -3.09 20.60
N VAL A 398 -5.79 -4.08 21.08
CA VAL A 398 -7.25 -4.10 21.03
C VAL A 398 -7.79 -4.41 22.42
N GLY A 399 -8.70 -3.58 22.93
CA GLY A 399 -9.24 -3.75 24.28
C GLY A 399 -8.21 -3.58 25.41
N GLY A 400 -7.05 -2.98 25.12
CA GLY A 400 -5.94 -2.82 26.08
C GLY A 400 -4.91 -3.96 26.06
N GLU A 401 -5.18 -5.04 25.31
CA GLU A 401 -4.28 -6.17 25.16
C GLU A 401 -3.50 -6.10 23.84
N PRO A 402 -2.23 -6.52 23.80
CA PRO A 402 -1.48 -6.60 22.56
C PRO A 402 -2.00 -7.77 21.70
N THR A 403 -2.32 -7.50 20.44
CA THR A 403 -3.03 -8.48 19.58
C THR A 403 -2.31 -8.84 18.29
N ARG A 404 -1.42 -7.98 17.80
CA ARG A 404 -0.74 -8.22 16.52
C ARG A 404 0.62 -7.55 16.51
N ALA A 405 1.63 -8.26 16.03
CA ALA A 405 2.98 -7.76 15.84
C ALA A 405 3.28 -7.57 14.35
N VAL A 406 3.98 -6.50 14.01
CA VAL A 406 4.58 -6.32 12.69
C VAL A 406 6.06 -6.00 12.86
N VAL A 407 6.89 -6.73 12.13
CA VAL A 407 8.36 -6.63 12.16
C VAL A 407 8.85 -6.21 10.79
N VAL A 408 9.70 -5.20 10.79
CA VAL A 408 10.64 -4.92 9.70
C VAL A 408 11.96 -5.56 10.09
N GLY A 409 12.42 -6.52 9.30
CA GLY A 409 13.64 -7.27 9.57
C GLY A 409 14.62 -7.24 8.40
N LEU A 410 15.85 -7.63 8.67
CA LEU A 410 16.92 -7.79 7.70
C LEU A 410 17.29 -9.26 7.59
N LEU A 411 17.28 -9.82 6.38
CA LEU A 411 17.86 -11.13 6.09
C LEU A 411 19.39 -11.09 6.24
N ASP A 412 20.03 -12.24 6.34
CA ASP A 412 21.50 -12.34 6.43
C ASP A 412 22.23 -11.75 5.20
N ASP A 413 21.54 -11.60 4.07
CA ASP A 413 22.05 -10.92 2.87
C ASP A 413 21.80 -9.40 2.84
N GLY A 414 21.25 -8.85 3.91
CA GLY A 414 20.99 -7.43 4.09
C GLY A 414 19.71 -6.91 3.45
N ARG A 415 18.90 -7.76 2.78
CA ARG A 415 17.60 -7.33 2.25
C ARG A 415 16.58 -7.17 3.37
N ARG A 416 15.80 -6.08 3.33
CA ARG A 416 14.71 -5.83 4.26
C ARG A 416 13.47 -6.64 3.89
N PHE A 417 12.73 -7.11 4.88
CA PHE A 417 11.42 -7.71 4.71
C PHE A 417 10.44 -7.17 5.74
N LEU A 418 9.16 -7.31 5.43
CA LEU A 418 8.05 -7.11 6.34
C LEU A 418 7.47 -8.47 6.69
N ALA A 419 7.19 -8.72 7.97
CA ALA A 419 6.52 -9.92 8.45
C ALA A 419 5.60 -9.57 9.62
N ASN A 420 4.58 -10.38 9.86
CA ASN A 420 3.75 -10.29 11.05
C ASN A 420 3.72 -11.62 11.80
N ASP A 421 3.15 -11.60 13.01
CA ASP A 421 2.81 -12.82 13.72
C ASP A 421 1.68 -13.58 13.00
N LEU A 422 1.53 -14.87 13.31
CA LEU A 422 0.42 -15.66 12.79
C LEU A 422 -0.87 -15.27 13.50
N ASP A 423 -1.88 -14.95 12.70
CA ASP A 423 -3.22 -14.57 13.14
C ASP A 423 -3.77 -15.59 14.18
N GLY A 424 -4.24 -15.09 15.33
CA GLY A 424 -4.97 -15.90 16.31
C GLY A 424 -4.23 -16.29 17.60
N GLY A 425 -3.14 -15.62 17.94
CA GLY A 425 -2.53 -15.73 19.29
C GLY A 425 -1.79 -17.04 19.58
N ALA A 426 -1.65 -17.93 18.60
CA ALA A 426 -0.88 -19.17 18.76
C ALA A 426 0.63 -18.89 18.91
N ASP A 427 1.18 -17.87 18.23
CA ASP A 427 2.56 -17.38 18.42
C ASP A 427 2.66 -16.02 19.11
N GLY A 428 1.55 -15.27 19.13
CA GLY A 428 1.54 -13.85 19.52
C GLY A 428 2.28 -13.60 20.83
N GLY A 429 2.14 -14.47 21.83
CA GLY A 429 2.76 -14.27 23.15
C GLY A 429 4.29 -14.12 23.13
N GLU A 430 5.03 -15.01 22.46
CA GLU A 430 6.50 -15.04 22.56
C GLU A 430 7.16 -13.93 21.74
N LEU A 431 6.72 -13.75 20.49
CA LEU A 431 7.19 -12.66 19.65
C LEU A 431 6.81 -11.31 20.26
N ILE A 432 5.54 -11.12 20.67
CA ILE A 432 5.13 -9.86 21.31
C ILE A 432 5.93 -9.62 22.59
N ALA A 433 6.19 -10.64 23.41
CA ALA A 433 7.02 -10.49 24.60
C ALA A 433 8.45 -10.05 24.26
N LEU A 434 9.05 -10.60 23.20
CA LEU A 434 10.34 -10.14 22.67
C LEU A 434 10.27 -8.66 22.26
N LEU A 435 9.27 -8.28 21.46
CA LEU A 435 9.10 -6.93 20.91
C LEU A 435 8.80 -5.87 21.98
N LEU A 436 8.07 -6.25 23.03
CA LEU A 436 7.81 -5.39 24.18
C LEU A 436 8.98 -5.38 25.19
N GLY A 437 10.01 -6.19 24.96
CA GLY A 437 11.25 -6.21 25.73
C GLY A 437 12.23 -5.09 25.38
N GLU A 438 13.32 -4.99 26.14
CA GLU A 438 14.36 -3.97 25.89
C GLU A 438 15.22 -4.29 24.66
N ASN A 439 15.49 -5.58 24.39
CA ASN A 439 16.48 -6.03 23.40
C ASN A 439 15.85 -6.57 22.11
N ALA A 440 14.73 -5.99 21.66
CA ALA A 440 14.07 -6.43 20.42
C ALA A 440 14.89 -6.10 19.17
N HIS A 441 15.50 -4.91 19.11
CA HIS A 441 16.37 -4.53 18.00
C HIS A 441 17.59 -5.46 17.90
N GLY A 442 17.87 -5.95 16.70
CA GLY A 442 18.98 -6.88 16.43
C GLY A 442 18.73 -8.31 16.91
N ALA A 443 17.59 -8.60 17.57
CA ALA A 443 17.27 -9.97 17.97
C ALA A 443 17.15 -10.89 16.76
N ARG A 444 17.67 -12.12 16.89
CA ARG A 444 17.55 -13.14 15.85
C ARG A 444 16.13 -13.69 15.83
N VAL A 445 15.59 -13.78 14.64
CA VAL A 445 14.27 -14.34 14.34
C VAL A 445 14.36 -15.21 13.09
N PHE A 446 13.38 -16.07 12.91
CA PHE A 446 13.23 -16.87 11.71
C PHE A 446 11.99 -16.39 10.95
N VAL A 447 12.15 -16.06 9.68
CA VAL A 447 11.08 -15.64 8.79
C VAL A 447 10.76 -16.75 7.80
N ARG A 448 9.47 -16.92 7.49
CA ARG A 448 8.99 -17.84 6.47
C ARG A 448 7.95 -17.16 5.60
N SER A 449 8.11 -17.24 4.29
CA SER A 449 7.13 -16.74 3.34
C SER A 449 5.99 -17.75 3.24
N VAL A 450 4.76 -17.28 3.44
CA VAL A 450 3.54 -18.04 3.20
C VAL A 450 2.64 -17.29 2.23
N PRO A 451 1.61 -17.93 1.64
CA PRO A 451 0.71 -17.27 0.71
C PRO A 451 0.06 -15.98 1.23
N GLN A 452 -0.15 -15.87 2.54
CA GLN A 452 -0.70 -14.69 3.23
C GLN A 452 0.35 -13.63 3.58
N GLY A 453 1.58 -13.71 3.04
CA GLY A 453 2.72 -12.85 3.36
C GLY A 453 3.74 -13.54 4.27
N ASN A 454 4.81 -12.84 4.63
CA ASN A 454 5.82 -13.39 5.50
C ASN A 454 5.32 -13.49 6.95
N ARG A 455 5.73 -14.54 7.63
CA ARG A 455 5.53 -14.76 9.06
C ARG A 455 6.87 -14.83 9.76
N VAL A 456 6.91 -14.36 11.00
CA VAL A 456 8.14 -14.32 11.80
C VAL A 456 7.90 -14.97 13.14
N ALA A 457 8.87 -15.76 13.58
CA ALA A 457 8.89 -16.41 14.89
C ALA A 457 10.27 -16.23 15.53
N ILE A 458 10.36 -16.46 16.84
CA ILE A 458 11.61 -16.30 17.59
C ILE A 458 12.67 -17.38 17.29
N SER A 459 12.30 -18.46 16.59
CA SER A 459 13.21 -19.55 16.19
C SER A 459 12.67 -20.35 14.99
N GLU A 460 13.53 -21.15 14.37
CA GLU A 460 13.16 -22.05 13.27
C GLU A 460 12.26 -23.19 13.74
N GLU A 461 12.54 -23.74 14.92
CA GLU A 461 11.72 -24.78 15.55
C GLU A 461 10.31 -24.25 15.76
N ARG A 462 10.20 -23.05 16.33
CA ARG A 462 8.92 -22.40 16.56
C ARG A 462 8.19 -22.11 15.26
N MET A 463 8.88 -21.58 14.25
CA MET A 463 8.31 -21.38 12.91
C MET A 463 7.77 -22.70 12.33
N SER A 464 8.47 -23.81 12.56
CA SER A 464 8.07 -25.12 12.04
C SER A 464 6.89 -25.74 12.80
N GLU A 465 6.70 -25.40 14.08
CA GLU A 465 5.48 -25.75 14.82
C GLU A 465 4.25 -24.98 14.30
N LEU A 466 4.44 -23.70 14.00
CA LEU A 466 3.36 -22.78 13.67
C LEU A 466 2.96 -22.82 12.20
N VAL A 467 3.97 -22.92 11.32
CA VAL A 467 3.83 -23.05 9.88
C VAL A 467 4.55 -24.34 9.47
N PRO A 468 3.99 -25.51 9.78
CA PRO A 468 4.61 -26.77 9.45
C PRO A 468 4.81 -26.89 7.95
N THR A 469 6.04 -27.17 7.53
CA THR A 469 6.33 -27.57 6.16
C THR A 469 5.73 -28.95 5.94
N ARG A 470 4.71 -29.05 5.08
CA ARG A 470 4.13 -30.34 4.74
C ARG A 470 5.06 -31.08 3.77
N PRO A 471 5.33 -32.38 4.00
CA PRO A 471 6.01 -33.19 3.00
C PRO A 471 5.17 -33.21 1.72
N VAL A 472 5.85 -33.10 0.58
CA VAL A 472 5.20 -33.12 -0.73
C VAL A 472 4.56 -34.50 -0.96
N GLY A 473 3.25 -34.53 -1.17
CA GLY A 473 2.48 -35.76 -1.37
C GLY A 473 0.97 -35.52 -1.42
N PHE A 474 0.22 -36.53 -1.86
CA PHE A 474 -1.23 -36.46 -1.91
C PHE A 474 -1.85 -36.62 -0.52
N ARG A 475 -2.91 -35.85 -0.22
CA ARG A 475 -3.75 -36.07 0.97
C ARG A 475 -4.69 -37.25 0.75
N GLU A 476 -5.21 -37.82 1.85
CA GLU A 476 -6.28 -38.83 1.77
C GLU A 476 -7.57 -38.27 1.15
N SER A 477 -7.87 -36.99 1.39
CA SER A 477 -9.01 -36.29 0.82
C SER A 477 -8.75 -34.79 0.71
N TYR A 478 -9.41 -34.16 -0.25
CA TYR A 478 -9.44 -32.71 -0.47
C TYR A 478 -10.90 -32.24 -0.42
N GLU A 479 -11.13 -30.98 -0.04
CA GLU A 479 -12.47 -30.41 0.09
C GLU A 479 -13.00 -29.87 -1.24
N HIS A 480 -12.13 -29.24 -2.03
CA HIS A 480 -12.49 -28.46 -3.21
C HIS A 480 -12.05 -29.09 -4.52
N VAL A 481 -11.29 -30.18 -4.48
CA VAL A 481 -10.80 -30.91 -5.65
C VAL A 481 -10.97 -32.41 -5.47
N VAL A 482 -11.14 -33.14 -6.58
CA VAL A 482 -11.10 -34.61 -6.60
C VAL A 482 -9.89 -35.03 -7.42
N VAL A 483 -9.09 -35.94 -6.86
CA VAL A 483 -7.85 -36.42 -7.47
C VAL A 483 -7.98 -37.91 -7.75
N GLU A 484 -7.80 -38.31 -9.01
CA GLU A 484 -7.78 -39.72 -9.42
C GLU A 484 -6.47 -40.04 -10.13
N ARG A 485 -5.82 -41.15 -9.74
CA ARG A 485 -4.64 -41.68 -10.44
C ARG A 485 -5.05 -42.80 -11.38
N ARG A 486 -4.64 -42.69 -12.65
CA ARG A 486 -4.82 -43.71 -13.69
C ARG A 486 -3.47 -44.05 -14.32
N GLY A 487 -2.77 -45.03 -13.73
CA GLY A 487 -1.42 -45.38 -14.15
C GLY A 487 -0.46 -44.20 -13.98
N HIS A 488 0.04 -43.67 -15.10
CA HIS A 488 0.92 -42.51 -15.18
C HIS A 488 0.18 -41.16 -15.34
N VAL A 489 -1.16 -41.18 -15.41
CA VAL A 489 -1.99 -39.98 -15.57
C VAL A 489 -2.63 -39.59 -14.24
N LEU A 490 -2.55 -38.30 -13.90
CA LEU A 490 -3.27 -37.70 -12.77
C LEU A 490 -4.46 -36.91 -13.29
N GLU A 491 -5.66 -37.18 -12.78
CA GLU A 491 -6.86 -36.41 -13.08
C GLU A 491 -7.24 -35.57 -11.88
N VAL A 492 -7.38 -34.26 -12.10
CA VAL A 492 -7.73 -33.27 -11.09
C VAL A 492 -9.02 -32.60 -11.51
N THR A 493 -10.09 -32.83 -10.74
CA THR A 493 -11.41 -32.23 -10.97
C THR A 493 -11.65 -31.14 -9.94
N ILE A 494 -11.80 -29.89 -10.38
CA ILE A 494 -12.22 -28.79 -9.51
C ILE A 494 -13.67 -29.05 -9.10
N ASN A 495 -13.92 -29.27 -7.81
CA ASN A 495 -15.19 -29.76 -7.27
C ASN A 495 -15.95 -28.69 -6.50
N ARG A 496 -16.32 -27.59 -7.18
CA ARG A 496 -17.17 -26.52 -6.64
C ARG A 496 -18.33 -26.18 -7.59
N PRO A 497 -19.14 -27.16 -8.01
CA PRO A 497 -20.11 -26.97 -9.09
C PRO A 497 -21.20 -25.92 -8.76
N HIS A 498 -21.55 -25.78 -7.48
CA HIS A 498 -22.55 -24.81 -6.99
C HIS A 498 -22.17 -23.34 -7.24
N VAL A 499 -20.87 -23.03 -7.42
CA VAL A 499 -20.35 -21.71 -7.81
C VAL A 499 -19.62 -21.75 -9.16
N ARG A 500 -20.01 -22.69 -10.05
CA ARG A 500 -19.40 -22.87 -11.38
C ARG A 500 -17.88 -23.05 -11.33
N ASN A 501 -17.41 -23.80 -10.33
CA ASN A 501 -16.00 -24.11 -10.11
C ASN A 501 -15.11 -22.85 -9.95
N ALA A 502 -15.69 -21.75 -9.46
CA ALA A 502 -14.91 -20.60 -9.02
C ALA A 502 -14.03 -20.97 -7.82
N LEU A 503 -12.80 -20.44 -7.78
CA LEU A 503 -11.81 -20.76 -6.75
C LEU A 503 -11.77 -19.67 -5.67
N THR A 504 -11.68 -20.11 -4.42
CA THR A 504 -11.23 -19.31 -3.28
C THR A 504 -9.70 -19.47 -3.12
N PRO A 505 -9.06 -18.70 -2.23
CA PRO A 505 -7.66 -18.93 -1.89
C PRO A 505 -7.38 -20.36 -1.42
N ASP A 506 -8.25 -20.91 -0.57
CA ASP A 506 -8.12 -22.27 -0.05
C ASP A 506 -8.22 -23.33 -1.16
N SER A 507 -9.16 -23.18 -2.10
CA SER A 507 -9.25 -24.07 -3.27
C SER A 507 -7.99 -24.00 -4.15
N SER A 508 -7.41 -22.80 -4.30
CA SER A 508 -6.16 -22.64 -5.05
C SER A 508 -4.98 -23.28 -4.33
N LEU A 509 -4.96 -23.26 -2.99
CA LEU A 509 -3.95 -23.92 -2.17
C LEU A 509 -4.05 -25.45 -2.27
N GLU A 510 -5.25 -26.02 -2.25
CA GLU A 510 -5.42 -27.46 -2.50
C GLU A 510 -4.90 -27.86 -3.88
N MET A 511 -5.18 -27.05 -4.92
CA MET A 511 -4.62 -27.26 -6.24
C MET A 511 -3.08 -27.16 -6.27
N GLU A 512 -2.48 -26.20 -5.54
CA GLU A 512 -1.03 -26.08 -5.38
C GLU A 512 -0.43 -27.36 -4.81
N GLU A 513 -1.00 -27.89 -3.73
CA GLU A 513 -0.52 -29.13 -3.10
C GLU A 513 -0.64 -30.35 -4.03
N VAL A 514 -1.75 -30.47 -4.77
CA VAL A 514 -1.93 -31.55 -5.75
C VAL A 514 -0.89 -31.47 -6.87
N LEU A 515 -0.58 -30.27 -7.35
CA LEU A 515 0.43 -30.06 -8.38
C LEU A 515 1.85 -30.24 -7.85
N ASP A 516 2.13 -29.90 -6.60
CA ASP A 516 3.41 -30.23 -5.94
C ASP A 516 3.60 -31.75 -5.87
N ALA A 517 2.59 -32.48 -5.40
CA ALA A 517 2.61 -33.94 -5.35
C ALA A 517 2.79 -34.56 -6.74
N TYR A 518 2.07 -34.03 -7.74
CA TYR A 518 2.21 -34.44 -9.13
C TYR A 518 3.64 -34.28 -9.64
N LEU A 519 4.25 -33.11 -9.43
CA LEU A 519 5.60 -32.82 -9.92
C LEU A 519 6.68 -33.62 -9.17
N ALA A 520 6.48 -33.92 -7.89
CA ALA A 520 7.40 -34.76 -7.13
C ALA A 520 7.31 -36.26 -7.47
N ASP A 521 6.13 -36.78 -7.83
CA ASP A 521 5.94 -38.20 -8.14
C ASP A 521 6.54 -38.57 -9.53
N ARG A 522 7.58 -39.39 -9.55
CA ARG A 522 8.26 -39.81 -10.78
C ARG A 522 7.41 -40.71 -11.67
N ASP A 523 6.45 -41.42 -11.08
CA ASP A 523 5.54 -42.32 -11.79
C ASP A 523 4.36 -41.56 -12.43
N LEU A 524 4.18 -40.27 -12.15
CA LEU A 524 3.19 -39.45 -12.84
C LEU A 524 3.85 -38.66 -13.97
N TRP A 525 3.26 -38.72 -15.15
CA TRP A 525 3.81 -38.18 -16.39
C TRP A 525 2.94 -37.11 -17.02
N VAL A 526 1.60 -37.21 -16.92
CA VAL A 526 0.65 -36.24 -17.46
C VAL A 526 -0.40 -35.92 -16.40
N ALA A 527 -0.77 -34.65 -16.25
CA ALA A 527 -1.93 -34.24 -15.46
C ALA A 527 -3.04 -33.73 -16.38
N ILE A 528 -4.30 -34.01 -16.02
CA ILE A 528 -5.50 -33.46 -16.67
C ILE A 528 -6.28 -32.69 -15.62
N ILE A 529 -6.58 -31.42 -15.89
CA ILE A 529 -7.41 -30.57 -15.04
C ILE A 529 -8.78 -30.41 -15.72
N THR A 530 -9.87 -30.60 -14.98
CA THR A 530 -11.25 -30.34 -15.45
C THR A 530 -12.12 -29.79 -14.33
N GLY A 531 -13.35 -29.37 -14.64
CA GLY A 531 -14.33 -28.91 -13.66
C GLY A 531 -15.39 -29.97 -13.38
N ALA A 532 -15.88 -30.07 -12.14
CA ALA A 532 -17.04 -30.90 -11.83
C ALA A 532 -18.28 -30.40 -12.59
N PRO A 533 -19.14 -31.29 -13.12
CA PRO A 533 -20.36 -30.90 -13.80
C PRO A 533 -21.32 -30.19 -12.82
N GLY A 534 -22.05 -29.17 -13.31
CA GLY A 534 -23.11 -28.51 -12.55
C GLY A 534 -24.30 -29.45 -12.29
N GLU A 535 -25.09 -29.15 -11.27
CA GLU A 535 -26.32 -29.91 -10.94
C GLU A 535 -27.35 -29.89 -12.09
N ASP A 536 -27.31 -28.87 -12.93
CA ASP A 536 -28.14 -28.70 -14.13
C ASP A 536 -27.59 -29.41 -15.38
N GLY A 537 -26.52 -30.22 -15.22
CA GLY A 537 -25.81 -30.89 -16.30
C GLY A 537 -24.99 -29.94 -17.18
N LYS A 538 -24.96 -28.64 -16.88
CA LYS A 538 -24.12 -27.66 -17.57
C LYS A 538 -22.83 -27.50 -16.77
N GLY A 539 -21.72 -27.93 -17.37
CA GLY A 539 -20.39 -27.79 -16.77
C GLY A 539 -19.85 -26.35 -16.88
N ALA A 540 -18.95 -26.02 -15.96
CA ALA A 540 -17.97 -24.96 -16.13
C ALA A 540 -16.61 -25.55 -15.81
N PHE A 541 -15.60 -25.26 -16.62
CA PHE A 541 -14.23 -25.61 -16.26
C PHE A 541 -13.83 -24.88 -14.98
N CYS A 542 -13.92 -23.54 -15.03
CA CYS A 542 -13.69 -22.65 -13.89
C CYS A 542 -14.20 -21.24 -14.24
N ALA A 543 -15.01 -20.65 -13.37
CA ALA A 543 -15.51 -19.28 -13.56
C ALA A 543 -14.55 -18.17 -13.06
N GLY A 544 -13.35 -18.54 -12.58
CA GLY A 544 -12.34 -17.62 -12.06
C GLY A 544 -12.40 -17.46 -10.55
N ASN A 545 -12.07 -16.27 -10.03
CA ASN A 545 -12.15 -15.98 -8.61
C ASN A 545 -13.60 -16.02 -8.11
N ASP A 546 -13.81 -16.57 -6.91
CA ASP A 546 -15.10 -16.55 -6.24
C ASP A 546 -15.42 -15.13 -5.71
N LEU A 547 -16.12 -14.35 -6.52
CA LEU A 547 -16.52 -12.99 -6.17
C LEU A 547 -17.55 -12.96 -5.02
N LEU A 548 -18.29 -14.03 -4.79
CA LEU A 548 -19.23 -14.12 -3.66
C LEU A 548 -18.47 -14.28 -2.35
N HIS A 549 -17.42 -15.10 -2.33
CA HIS A 549 -16.50 -15.20 -1.19
C HIS A 549 -15.89 -13.83 -0.84
N THR A 550 -15.41 -13.11 -1.86
CA THR A 550 -14.82 -11.77 -1.68
C THR A 550 -15.86 -10.76 -1.14
N ALA A 551 -17.06 -10.73 -1.73
CA ALA A 551 -18.13 -9.83 -1.30
C ALA A 551 -18.62 -10.12 0.13
N ALA A 552 -18.49 -11.36 0.60
CA ALA A 552 -18.79 -11.75 1.97
C ALA A 552 -17.69 -11.40 2.98
N GLY A 553 -16.63 -10.68 2.57
CA GLY A 553 -15.49 -10.33 3.42
C GLY A 553 -14.46 -11.46 3.58
N GLY A 554 -14.51 -12.47 2.69
CA GLY A 554 -13.51 -13.53 2.64
C GLY A 554 -12.09 -13.01 2.36
N ALA A 555 -11.09 -13.82 2.72
CA ALA A 555 -9.70 -13.43 2.61
C ALA A 555 -9.28 -13.25 1.14
N LEU A 556 -8.40 -12.28 0.89
CA LEU A 556 -7.92 -11.93 -0.46
C LEU A 556 -6.41 -12.19 -0.56
N TRP A 557 -6.03 -13.45 -0.68
CA TRP A 557 -4.63 -13.87 -0.92
C TRP A 557 -4.58 -14.95 -2.01
N MET A 558 -3.39 -15.24 -2.52
CA MET A 558 -3.19 -16.27 -3.55
C MET A 558 -1.95 -17.12 -3.23
N PRO A 559 -1.94 -18.43 -3.52
CA PRO A 559 -0.74 -19.25 -3.40
C PRO A 559 0.43 -18.67 -4.21
N ARG A 560 1.67 -18.97 -3.78
CA ARG A 560 2.88 -18.49 -4.47
C ARG A 560 2.94 -18.98 -5.92
N THR A 561 2.42 -20.17 -6.16
CA THR A 561 2.36 -20.76 -7.50
C THR A 561 1.19 -20.22 -8.34
N GLY A 562 0.44 -19.24 -7.84
CA GLY A 562 -0.59 -18.51 -8.55
C GLY A 562 -1.99 -19.11 -8.43
N PHE A 563 -2.91 -18.62 -9.28
CA PHE A 563 -4.30 -19.05 -9.28
C PHE A 563 -4.39 -20.52 -9.67
N GLY A 564 -5.19 -21.31 -8.94
CA GLY A 564 -5.25 -22.76 -9.12
C GLY A 564 -3.89 -23.47 -8.96
N GLY A 565 -2.95 -22.87 -8.24
CA GLY A 565 -1.62 -23.42 -7.98
C GLY A 565 -0.72 -23.53 -9.22
N LEU A 566 -1.07 -22.87 -10.34
CA LEU A 566 -0.36 -23.04 -11.61
C LEU A 566 0.08 -21.74 -12.28
N THR A 567 -0.72 -20.66 -12.20
CA THR A 567 -0.50 -19.51 -13.09
C THR A 567 0.78 -18.69 -12.81
N SER A 568 1.42 -18.88 -11.67
CA SER A 568 2.74 -18.31 -11.32
C SER A 568 3.79 -19.39 -11.01
N ARG A 569 3.47 -20.67 -11.30
CA ARG A 569 4.36 -21.81 -11.06
C ARG A 569 5.51 -21.80 -12.07
N ARG A 570 6.72 -22.02 -11.57
CA ARG A 570 7.94 -22.17 -12.38
C ARG A 570 8.38 -23.64 -12.41
N GLY A 571 9.17 -24.02 -13.41
CA GLY A 571 9.75 -25.36 -13.50
C GLY A 571 8.72 -26.48 -13.69
N VAL A 572 7.61 -26.20 -14.39
CA VAL A 572 6.62 -27.23 -14.73
C VAL A 572 7.14 -28.04 -15.91
N ASP A 573 7.88 -29.09 -15.61
CA ASP A 573 8.52 -29.94 -16.62
C ASP A 573 7.62 -31.10 -17.07
N LYS A 574 6.44 -31.32 -16.48
CA LYS A 574 5.51 -32.37 -16.91
C LYS A 574 4.27 -31.79 -17.60
N PRO A 575 3.76 -32.44 -18.67
CA PRO A 575 2.55 -32.00 -19.36
C PRO A 575 1.33 -31.83 -18.43
N ILE A 576 0.54 -30.79 -18.71
CA ILE A 576 -0.74 -30.50 -18.05
C ILE A 576 -1.75 -30.16 -19.13
N ILE A 577 -2.86 -30.90 -19.17
CA ILE A 577 -3.94 -30.74 -20.14
C ILE A 577 -5.14 -30.10 -19.43
N ALA A 578 -5.65 -28.98 -19.94
CA ALA A 578 -6.96 -28.45 -19.54
C ALA A 578 -8.05 -29.14 -20.36
N ALA A 579 -8.97 -29.85 -19.71
CA ALA A 579 -10.17 -30.40 -20.30
C ALA A 579 -11.37 -29.50 -19.99
N LEU A 580 -11.67 -28.56 -20.89
CA LEU A 580 -12.72 -27.56 -20.74
C LEU A 580 -14.10 -28.17 -21.03
N ASN A 581 -14.75 -28.70 -20.00
CA ASN A 581 -16.11 -29.24 -20.04
C ASN A 581 -17.21 -28.15 -19.99
N GLY A 582 -16.85 -26.90 -20.26
CA GLY A 582 -17.73 -25.75 -20.19
C GLY A 582 -16.95 -24.43 -20.12
N HIS A 583 -17.59 -23.38 -19.61
CA HIS A 583 -16.99 -22.04 -19.57
C HIS A 583 -15.68 -21.98 -18.76
N ALA A 584 -14.68 -21.29 -19.29
CA ALA A 584 -13.46 -20.89 -18.59
C ALA A 584 -13.38 -19.36 -18.61
N PHE A 585 -13.68 -18.69 -17.50
CA PHE A 585 -13.76 -17.24 -17.42
C PHE A 585 -12.83 -16.65 -16.37
N GLY A 586 -12.34 -15.44 -16.65
CA GLY A 586 -11.37 -14.73 -15.82
C GLY A 586 -10.18 -15.63 -15.46
N GLY A 587 -9.90 -15.75 -14.16
CA GLY A 587 -8.90 -16.68 -13.62
C GLY A 587 -8.99 -18.12 -14.14
N GLY A 588 -10.19 -18.61 -14.50
CA GLY A 588 -10.35 -19.94 -15.10
C GLY A 588 -9.79 -20.03 -16.52
N PHE A 589 -9.88 -18.96 -17.31
CA PHE A 589 -9.21 -18.89 -18.60
C PHE A 589 -7.69 -18.69 -18.41
N GLU A 590 -7.28 -17.91 -17.41
CA GLU A 590 -5.86 -17.75 -17.08
C GLU A 590 -5.22 -19.09 -16.63
N LEU A 591 -5.97 -19.93 -15.92
CA LEU A 591 -5.57 -21.30 -15.57
C LEU A 591 -5.44 -22.16 -16.84
N ALA A 592 -6.41 -22.11 -17.75
CA ALA A 592 -6.34 -22.85 -19.01
C ALA A 592 -5.15 -22.39 -19.88
N LEU A 593 -4.85 -21.09 -19.93
CA LEU A 593 -3.69 -20.51 -20.60
C LEU A 593 -2.35 -20.94 -19.96
N ALA A 594 -2.36 -21.32 -18.68
CA ALA A 594 -1.18 -21.82 -17.98
C ALA A 594 -0.95 -23.33 -18.19
N CYS A 595 -1.96 -24.08 -18.65
CA CYS A 595 -1.79 -25.47 -19.08
C CYS A 595 -1.02 -25.55 -20.41
N HIS A 596 -0.39 -26.70 -20.64
CA HIS A 596 0.40 -26.94 -21.86
C HIS A 596 -0.47 -27.24 -23.08
N LEU A 597 -1.59 -27.93 -22.87
CA LEU A 597 -2.52 -28.35 -23.91
C LEU A 597 -3.95 -28.11 -23.45
N VAL A 598 -4.86 -27.85 -24.39
CA VAL A 598 -6.27 -27.55 -24.12
C VAL A 598 -7.17 -28.38 -25.04
N VAL A 599 -8.04 -29.17 -24.43
CA VAL A 599 -9.16 -29.87 -25.09
C VAL A 599 -10.44 -29.22 -24.60
N ALA A 600 -11.35 -28.86 -25.50
CA ALA A 600 -12.56 -28.14 -25.14
C ALA A 600 -13.80 -28.72 -25.80
N GLU A 601 -14.93 -28.70 -25.09
CA GLU A 601 -16.20 -29.09 -25.66
C GLU A 601 -16.78 -27.98 -26.55
N GLU A 602 -17.53 -28.34 -27.59
CA GLU A 602 -18.08 -27.43 -28.61
C GLU A 602 -18.89 -26.25 -28.05
N GLN A 603 -19.53 -26.43 -26.89
CA GLN A 603 -20.33 -25.40 -26.22
C GLN A 603 -19.51 -24.51 -25.27
N ALA A 604 -18.25 -24.85 -24.98
CA ALA A 604 -17.42 -24.08 -24.07
C ALA A 604 -17.12 -22.68 -24.64
N GLN A 605 -16.86 -21.73 -23.74
CA GLN A 605 -16.43 -20.39 -24.10
C GLN A 605 -15.33 -19.94 -23.15
N VAL A 606 -14.42 -19.12 -23.68
CA VAL A 606 -13.32 -18.52 -22.93
C VAL A 606 -13.42 -17.00 -22.89
N ALA A 607 -13.00 -16.36 -21.80
CA ALA A 607 -13.03 -14.90 -21.67
C ALA A 607 -12.19 -14.38 -20.49
N LEU A 608 -11.58 -13.21 -20.64
CA LEU A 608 -11.03 -12.40 -19.54
C LEU A 608 -12.06 -11.35 -19.12
N THR A 609 -12.98 -11.70 -18.23
CA THR A 609 -14.16 -10.88 -17.89
C THR A 609 -13.92 -9.79 -16.84
N GLU A 610 -12.71 -9.67 -16.31
CA GLU A 610 -12.34 -8.85 -15.15
C GLU A 610 -12.69 -7.37 -15.32
N VAL A 611 -12.48 -6.81 -16.52
CA VAL A 611 -12.78 -5.40 -16.82
C VAL A 611 -14.26 -5.04 -16.64
N LYS A 612 -15.16 -6.04 -16.72
CA LYS A 612 -16.60 -5.83 -16.52
C LYS A 612 -17.01 -5.70 -15.06
N VAL A 613 -16.10 -6.00 -14.13
CA VAL A 613 -16.34 -5.98 -12.68
C VAL A 613 -15.31 -5.12 -11.93
N GLY A 614 -14.61 -4.23 -12.64
CA GLY A 614 -13.61 -3.34 -12.04
C GLY A 614 -12.32 -4.05 -11.61
N LEU A 615 -12.02 -5.21 -12.19
CA LEU A 615 -10.81 -5.99 -11.94
C LEU A 615 -9.92 -6.03 -13.19
N VAL A 616 -8.75 -6.65 -13.05
CA VAL A 616 -7.80 -6.89 -14.14
C VAL A 616 -7.36 -8.36 -14.16
N ALA A 617 -7.12 -8.92 -15.36
CA ALA A 617 -6.62 -10.29 -15.59
C ALA A 617 -5.13 -10.44 -15.21
N ALA A 618 -4.83 -10.18 -13.94
CA ALA A 618 -3.48 -10.15 -13.38
C ALA A 618 -2.96 -11.54 -12.98
N MET A 619 -3.74 -12.61 -13.11
CA MET A 619 -3.26 -13.98 -12.86
C MET A 619 -2.53 -14.56 -14.07
N GLY A 620 -2.18 -13.74 -15.05
CA GLY A 620 -1.36 -14.08 -16.20
C GLY A 620 -2.04 -13.90 -17.56
N GLY A 621 -3.33 -13.54 -17.60
CA GLY A 621 -4.08 -13.30 -18.83
C GLY A 621 -3.50 -12.16 -19.65
N LEU A 622 -3.10 -11.06 -18.99
CA LEU A 622 -2.42 -9.94 -19.64
C LEU A 622 -1.02 -10.26 -20.18
N VAL A 623 -0.43 -11.38 -19.75
CA VAL A 623 0.93 -11.79 -20.14
C VAL A 623 0.91 -12.92 -21.16
N ARG A 624 0.06 -13.93 -20.96
CA ARG A 624 0.00 -15.15 -21.78
C ARG A 624 -0.83 -14.95 -23.04
N LEU A 625 -2.00 -14.31 -22.97
CA LEU A 625 -2.86 -14.15 -24.15
C LEU A 625 -2.17 -13.36 -25.29
N PRO A 626 -1.50 -12.21 -25.04
CA PRO A 626 -0.81 -11.47 -26.09
C PRO A 626 0.38 -12.22 -26.73
N ARG A 627 0.86 -13.29 -26.10
CA ARG A 627 1.93 -14.15 -26.64
C ARG A 627 1.38 -15.27 -27.54
N VAL A 628 0.07 -15.53 -27.52
CA VAL A 628 -0.56 -16.62 -28.28
C VAL A 628 -1.33 -16.09 -29.50
N VAL A 629 -2.05 -14.96 -29.36
CA VAL A 629 -2.93 -14.43 -30.41
C VAL A 629 -2.47 -13.07 -30.94
N PRO A 630 -2.91 -12.63 -32.13
CA PRO A 630 -2.54 -11.34 -32.68
C PRO A 630 -2.90 -10.16 -31.74
N PRO A 631 -2.08 -9.09 -31.70
CA PRO A 631 -2.25 -7.99 -30.74
C PRO A 631 -3.64 -7.33 -30.76
N HIS A 632 -4.23 -7.13 -31.94
CA HIS A 632 -5.57 -6.54 -32.05
C HIS A 632 -6.66 -7.42 -31.44
N LEU A 633 -6.56 -8.73 -31.62
CA LEU A 633 -7.49 -9.67 -31.01
C LEU A 633 -7.28 -9.75 -29.50
N ALA A 634 -6.02 -9.82 -29.03
CA ALA A 634 -5.72 -9.78 -27.61
C ALA A 634 -6.29 -8.52 -26.95
N ASN A 635 -6.06 -7.34 -27.55
CA ASN A 635 -6.61 -6.07 -27.07
C ASN A 635 -8.13 -6.06 -27.05
N GLU A 636 -8.79 -6.57 -28.09
CA GLU A 636 -10.25 -6.68 -28.12
C GLU A 636 -10.75 -7.53 -26.95
N LEU A 637 -10.20 -8.73 -26.76
CA LEU A 637 -10.63 -9.65 -25.71
C LEU A 637 -10.38 -9.09 -24.31
N ILE A 638 -9.22 -8.48 -24.09
CA ILE A 638 -8.80 -7.90 -22.80
C ILE A 638 -9.65 -6.66 -22.47
N LEU A 639 -9.77 -5.71 -23.40
CA LEU A 639 -10.38 -4.40 -23.13
C LEU A 639 -11.91 -4.46 -23.11
N THR A 640 -12.52 -5.40 -23.83
CA THR A 640 -13.98 -5.56 -23.86
C THR A 640 -14.49 -6.64 -22.91
N GLY A 641 -13.63 -7.56 -22.47
CA GLY A 641 -14.01 -8.77 -21.75
C GLY A 641 -15.06 -9.61 -22.48
N ARG A 642 -15.08 -9.59 -23.82
CA ARG A 642 -16.04 -10.37 -24.62
C ARG A 642 -15.77 -11.87 -24.49
N ARG A 643 -16.82 -12.66 -24.67
CA ARG A 643 -16.72 -14.12 -24.70
C ARG A 643 -16.30 -14.56 -26.10
N MET A 644 -15.38 -15.52 -26.16
CA MET A 644 -14.90 -16.18 -27.37
C MET A 644 -15.38 -17.64 -27.36
N GLY A 645 -16.01 -18.08 -28.45
CA GLY A 645 -16.40 -19.49 -28.61
C GLY A 645 -15.20 -20.37 -28.96
N VAL A 646 -15.25 -21.67 -28.65
CA VAL A 646 -14.12 -22.59 -28.86
C VAL A 646 -13.69 -22.77 -30.31
N GLU A 647 -14.57 -22.62 -31.29
CA GLU A 647 -14.17 -22.66 -32.71
C GLU A 647 -13.26 -21.47 -33.08
N GLU A 648 -13.57 -20.28 -32.54
CA GLU A 648 -12.71 -19.10 -32.67
C GLU A 648 -11.40 -19.32 -31.89
N ALA A 649 -11.48 -19.87 -30.68
CA ALA A 649 -10.31 -20.17 -29.86
C ALA A 649 -9.36 -21.17 -30.54
N GLN A 650 -9.89 -22.24 -31.15
CA GLN A 650 -9.11 -23.22 -31.90
C GLN A 650 -8.44 -22.59 -33.12
N ARG A 651 -9.15 -21.74 -33.86
CA ARG A 651 -8.61 -21.01 -35.03
C ARG A 651 -7.38 -20.17 -34.68
N TRP A 652 -7.33 -19.63 -33.48
CA TRP A 652 -6.22 -18.81 -32.99
C TRP A 652 -5.21 -19.57 -32.12
N GLY A 653 -5.30 -20.90 -32.06
CA GLY A 653 -4.33 -21.74 -31.34
C GLY A 653 -4.47 -21.76 -29.82
N LEU A 654 -5.59 -21.28 -29.27
CA LEU A 654 -5.88 -21.33 -27.83
C LEU A 654 -6.44 -22.70 -27.38
N VAL A 655 -6.95 -23.50 -28.32
CA VAL A 655 -7.52 -24.83 -28.10
C VAL A 655 -6.92 -25.80 -29.11
N ASN A 656 -6.42 -26.96 -28.66
CA ASN A 656 -5.86 -27.99 -29.54
C ASN A 656 -6.97 -28.83 -30.19
N ARG A 657 -7.97 -29.27 -29.40
CA ARG A 657 -9.06 -30.15 -29.86
C ARG A 657 -10.41 -29.62 -29.41
N VAL A 658 -11.38 -29.55 -30.34
CA VAL A 658 -12.79 -29.30 -30.04
C VAL A 658 -13.55 -30.63 -30.17
N VAL A 659 -14.33 -30.98 -29.15
CA VAL A 659 -15.01 -32.28 -29.04
C VAL A 659 -16.48 -32.13 -28.66
N PRO A 660 -17.33 -33.15 -28.86
CA PRO A 660 -18.73 -33.09 -28.47
C PRO A 660 -18.93 -32.79 -26.98
N THR A 661 -20.07 -32.16 -26.65
CA THR A 661 -20.48 -31.93 -25.26
C THR A 661 -20.41 -33.22 -24.42
N GLY A 662 -19.82 -33.15 -23.22
CA GLY A 662 -19.63 -34.27 -22.29
C GLY A 662 -18.43 -35.18 -22.57
N SER A 663 -17.56 -34.86 -23.53
CA SER A 663 -16.44 -35.72 -23.94
C SER A 663 -15.04 -35.13 -23.72
N ALA A 664 -14.90 -33.93 -23.14
CA ALA A 664 -13.58 -33.30 -22.97
C ALA A 664 -12.59 -34.13 -22.14
N LEU A 665 -13.03 -34.72 -21.02
CA LEU A 665 -12.14 -35.55 -20.19
C LEU A 665 -11.69 -36.82 -20.92
N ALA A 666 -12.57 -37.45 -21.69
CA ALA A 666 -12.24 -38.64 -22.47
C ALA A 666 -11.20 -38.30 -23.57
N ALA A 667 -11.42 -37.21 -24.32
CA ALA A 667 -10.48 -36.78 -25.33
C ALA A 667 -9.15 -36.26 -24.76
N ALA A 668 -9.15 -35.71 -23.54
CA ALA A 668 -7.92 -35.36 -22.83
C ALA A 668 -7.13 -36.61 -22.39
N ARG A 669 -7.80 -37.71 -22.05
CA ARG A 669 -7.14 -39.00 -21.80
C ARG A 669 -6.51 -39.56 -23.08
N GLU A 670 -7.22 -39.51 -24.20
CA GLU A 670 -6.65 -39.93 -25.51
C GLU A 670 -5.40 -39.10 -25.86
N LEU A 671 -5.43 -37.78 -25.63
CA LEU A 671 -4.26 -36.93 -25.81
C LEU A 671 -3.13 -37.25 -24.82
N ALA A 672 -3.45 -37.64 -23.59
CA ALA A 672 -2.45 -38.12 -22.63
C ALA A 672 -1.84 -39.45 -23.08
N ASP A 673 -2.64 -40.37 -23.63
CA ASP A 673 -2.16 -41.63 -24.19
C ASP A 673 -1.16 -41.41 -25.33
N GLU A 674 -1.43 -40.46 -26.23
CA GLU A 674 -0.47 -40.06 -27.28
C GLU A 674 0.84 -39.51 -26.71
N LEU A 675 0.80 -38.72 -25.63
CA LEU A 675 2.01 -38.25 -24.95
C LEU A 675 2.80 -39.41 -24.31
N MET A 676 2.11 -40.46 -23.85
CA MET A 676 2.73 -41.65 -23.25
C MET A 676 3.43 -42.55 -24.29
N GLU A 677 3.17 -42.37 -25.59
CA GLU A 677 3.93 -43.03 -26.67
C GLU A 677 5.34 -42.44 -26.85
N SER A 678 5.60 -41.26 -26.27
CA SER A 678 6.88 -40.55 -26.36
C SER A 678 7.77 -40.83 -25.14
N SER A 679 9.09 -40.62 -25.28
CA SER A 679 10.01 -40.66 -24.14
C SER A 679 9.60 -39.61 -23.09
N PRO A 680 9.31 -40.00 -21.83
CA PRO A 680 8.95 -39.05 -20.78
C PRO A 680 10.10 -38.07 -20.48
N THR A 681 11.36 -38.51 -20.63
CA THR A 681 12.53 -37.64 -20.48
C THR A 681 12.56 -36.55 -21.56
N SER A 682 12.38 -36.94 -22.83
CA SER A 682 12.37 -36.00 -23.96
C SER A 682 11.23 -35.00 -23.87
N VAL A 683 10.03 -35.45 -23.48
CA VAL A 683 8.89 -34.55 -23.27
C VAL A 683 9.21 -33.53 -22.18
N ARG A 684 9.76 -33.98 -21.04
CA ARG A 684 10.08 -33.10 -19.90
C ARG A 684 11.13 -32.05 -20.25
N ILE A 685 12.20 -32.48 -20.90
CA ILE A 685 13.29 -31.58 -21.32
C ILE A 685 12.80 -30.62 -22.40
N SER A 686 11.91 -31.05 -23.31
CA SER A 686 11.29 -30.14 -24.28
C SER A 686 10.53 -29.01 -23.61
N LEU A 687 9.74 -29.32 -22.58
CA LEU A 687 9.02 -28.30 -21.80
C LEU A 687 9.97 -27.36 -21.05
N GLN A 688 11.02 -27.90 -20.45
CA GLN A 688 12.03 -27.11 -19.74
C GLN A 688 12.75 -26.13 -20.68
N VAL A 689 13.24 -26.60 -21.83
CA VAL A 689 13.93 -25.77 -22.83
C VAL A 689 12.99 -24.70 -23.41
N MET A 690 11.72 -25.05 -23.68
CA MET A 690 10.72 -24.07 -24.12
C MET A 690 10.49 -22.96 -23.10
N GLU A 691 10.54 -23.25 -21.80
CA GLU A 691 10.40 -22.25 -20.74
C GLU A 691 11.67 -21.40 -20.60
N GLU A 692 12.86 -22.02 -20.61
CA GLU A 692 14.16 -21.32 -20.57
C GLU A 692 14.31 -20.34 -21.74
N ALA A 693 13.93 -20.75 -22.95
CA ALA A 693 14.00 -19.92 -24.15
C ALA A 693 13.17 -18.63 -24.06
N ARG A 694 12.12 -18.58 -23.23
CA ARG A 694 11.28 -17.38 -23.07
C ARG A 694 11.99 -16.20 -22.40
N ALA A 695 13.15 -16.44 -21.78
CA ALA A 695 13.99 -15.38 -21.23
C ALA A 695 14.73 -14.57 -22.31
N HIS A 696 14.76 -15.08 -23.54
CA HIS A 696 15.52 -14.50 -24.65
C HIS A 696 14.58 -13.98 -25.73
N ALA A 697 14.77 -12.72 -26.14
CA ALA A 697 13.99 -12.13 -27.22
C ALA A 697 14.46 -12.60 -28.61
N ASP A 698 15.76 -12.86 -28.76
CA ASP A 698 16.36 -13.35 -29.99
C ASP A 698 16.43 -14.89 -29.99
N PRO A 699 15.99 -15.57 -31.07
CA PRO A 699 15.98 -17.02 -31.12
C PRO A 699 17.37 -17.66 -31.24
N VAL A 700 18.38 -16.93 -31.74
CA VAL A 700 19.77 -17.42 -31.78
C VAL A 700 20.36 -17.35 -30.38
N ASP A 701 20.17 -16.25 -29.66
CA ASP A 701 20.57 -16.14 -28.25
C ASP A 701 19.92 -17.26 -27.40
N ALA A 702 18.66 -17.58 -27.67
CA ALA A 702 17.95 -18.67 -26.99
C ALA A 702 18.55 -20.06 -27.28
N LEU A 703 19.08 -20.29 -28.49
CA LEU A 703 19.71 -21.56 -28.90
C LEU A 703 21.15 -21.70 -28.37
N GLU A 704 21.88 -20.59 -28.28
CA GLU A 704 23.26 -20.55 -27.76
C GLU A 704 23.32 -20.49 -26.22
N ALA A 705 22.20 -20.17 -25.57
CA ALA A 705 22.10 -20.16 -24.12
C ALA A 705 22.41 -21.55 -23.54
N PRO A 706 23.25 -21.64 -22.49
CA PRO A 706 23.55 -22.91 -21.84
C PRO A 706 22.27 -23.48 -21.20
N SER A 707 22.01 -24.77 -21.42
CA SER A 707 20.87 -25.48 -20.85
C SER A 707 21.30 -26.80 -20.20
N ASP A 708 21.28 -26.82 -18.87
CA ASP A 708 21.50 -28.03 -18.07
C ASP A 708 20.50 -29.15 -18.45
N ALA A 709 19.33 -28.79 -19.00
CA ALA A 709 18.32 -29.73 -19.45
C ALA A 709 18.82 -30.55 -20.65
N LEU A 710 19.39 -29.89 -21.66
CA LEU A 710 19.95 -30.53 -22.84
C LEU A 710 21.17 -31.38 -22.50
N ASP A 711 22.05 -30.89 -21.62
CA ASP A 711 23.21 -31.65 -21.15
C ASP A 711 22.80 -32.95 -20.44
N LYS A 712 21.72 -32.92 -19.65
CA LYS A 712 21.15 -34.13 -19.02
C LYS A 712 20.54 -35.09 -20.03
N LEU A 713 19.90 -34.60 -21.09
CA LEU A 713 19.35 -35.46 -22.15
C LEU A 713 20.46 -36.27 -22.82
N LEU A 714 21.56 -35.61 -23.21
CA LEU A 714 22.68 -36.22 -23.95
C LEU A 714 23.28 -37.47 -23.28
N VAL A 715 23.22 -37.54 -21.95
CA VAL A 715 23.75 -38.67 -21.15
C VAL A 715 22.66 -39.62 -20.64
N SER A 716 21.40 -39.41 -21.05
CA SER A 716 20.26 -40.24 -20.67
C SER A 716 20.21 -41.57 -21.43
N ARG A 717 19.57 -42.59 -20.85
CA ARG A 717 19.34 -43.87 -21.55
C ARG A 717 18.40 -43.71 -22.75
N ASP A 718 17.42 -42.80 -22.64
CA ASP A 718 16.44 -42.53 -23.68
C ASP A 718 17.10 -42.09 -25.00
N THR A 719 18.20 -41.32 -24.94
CA THR A 719 18.97 -40.94 -26.14
C THR A 719 19.61 -42.13 -26.85
N SER A 720 19.95 -43.20 -26.11
CA SER A 720 20.48 -44.44 -26.71
C SER A 720 19.38 -45.40 -27.19
N GLU A 721 18.18 -45.33 -26.64
CA GLU A 721 17.03 -46.17 -27.02
C GLU A 721 16.25 -45.62 -28.23
N GLY A 722 16.32 -44.31 -28.48
CA GLY A 722 15.63 -43.62 -29.57
C GLY A 722 16.37 -43.57 -30.92
N VAL A 723 17.52 -44.24 -31.06
CA VAL A 723 18.34 -44.29 -32.29
C VAL A 723 18.11 -45.57 -33.09
#